data_AF-A0A017HS96-F1
#
_entry.id   AF-A0A017HS96-F1
#
_cell.length_a   1.000
_cell.length_b   1.000
_cell.length_c   1.000
_cell.angle_alpha   90.00
_cell.angle_beta   90.00
_cell.angle_gamma   90.00
#
_symmetry.space_group_name_H-M   'P 1'
#
loop_
_entity.id
_entity.type
_entity.pdbx_description
1 polymer ?
#
loop_
_entity_poly.entity_id
_entity_poly.type
_entity_poly.pdbx_seq_one_letter_code
_entity_poly.pdbx_strand_id
1 'polypeptide(L)'
;MRAPTDPSRWADLGPRAASAAVMVIVGTAAVVAGGVWFQMVTVFVTAVMIWELWTMIEPQGPTRGMLLAALVASVLSGQLALQEKLGPRPLPPRGGLRRRDPEAGTGHLLRLRAGRAGGGLGPRDLPPRLRLLLAPLADRRRRRDRRGRLLRRAADRGPQVLATREPQEDLVRHHIRLGGRRHRRARLRCLRTGRAVHRPPLGSSVHGLAMGRHRRIGAQAAHGGQGLLGPDPGAWRPLRPLRRHAGRVPLHARRDRRPGRPGGGPVRRVTILGATGSVGQSTIDLIARRPEDFAVEAVTGAGNLDLLAHDARRLGARLAVTAREECYAGLRDRLAGTGIEVAAGPSAVAEAAARPADWTMNAIVGAAGLLPGLEAIRRGGTLALANKETLVAAGRLVMATAETAGATILPVDSEHSAVFQALRGEDGREVERLILTASGGAFRDWSLDRLADATVEEASSHPNWAMGQRITIDSASMFNKALEVIEAHELFGLPASAIEVLIHPESLVHALVGFRDGALMAHLGAPDMRHAIGYALNHPTRAPLPVERLDLAAIGRLTFRAPEPDRYPALALAWRVLEEGGVMGAAFNAAKEVALDAFLARSIRFTDMASVVSRTLDRLSGDTTLPILGPDSAMPGLEDVLEADRIARRRAAEVVERMRE
;
A
#
# COMPACT_ATOMS: atom_id res chain seq x y z
N MET A 1 6.17 41.29 -64.21
CA MET A 1 7.12 42.32 -63.73
C MET A 1 8.44 41.64 -63.40
N ARG A 2 9.55 42.37 -63.58
CA ARG A 2 10.94 41.88 -63.63
C ARG A 2 11.37 41.05 -62.41
N ALA A 3 12.19 40.02 -62.66
CA ALA A 3 12.96 39.32 -61.65
C ALA A 3 14.14 40.18 -61.15
N PRO A 4 14.56 40.02 -59.88
CA PRO A 4 15.95 40.21 -59.49
C PRO A 4 16.63 38.84 -59.33
N THR A 5 17.59 38.61 -60.20
CA THR A 5 18.65 37.60 -60.12
C THR A 5 19.64 37.97 -59.02
N ASP A 6 19.78 37.12 -58.00
CA ASP A 6 20.97 37.10 -57.15
C ASP A 6 21.60 35.69 -57.22
N PRO A 7 22.72 35.51 -57.95
CA PRO A 7 23.41 34.24 -58.10
C PRO A 7 24.10 33.73 -56.83
N SER A 8 24.20 34.54 -55.77
CA SER A 8 24.91 34.17 -54.55
C SER A 8 24.21 33.11 -53.69
N ARG A 9 22.91 32.88 -53.91
CA ARG A 9 22.12 31.86 -53.17
C ARG A 9 22.31 30.41 -53.65
N TRP A 10 23.03 30.18 -54.75
CA TRP A 10 23.21 28.83 -55.31
C TRP A 10 24.54 28.16 -54.94
N ALA A 11 25.46 28.89 -54.30
CA ALA A 11 26.78 28.35 -53.94
C ALA A 11 26.72 27.31 -52.80
N ASP A 12 25.70 27.35 -51.94
CA ASP A 12 25.57 26.46 -50.77
C ASP A 12 24.76 25.17 -51.01
N LEU A 13 24.20 25.00 -52.22
CA LEU A 13 23.39 23.81 -52.55
C LEU A 13 24.23 22.62 -53.03
N GLY A 14 25.44 22.84 -53.52
CA GLY A 14 26.33 21.80 -54.04
C GLY A 14 26.72 20.73 -53.00
N PRO A 15 27.22 21.09 -51.81
CA PRO A 15 27.65 20.12 -50.80
C PRO A 15 26.47 19.35 -50.16
N ARG A 16 25.32 20.02 -50.03
CA ARG A 16 24.11 19.45 -49.39
C ARG A 16 23.34 18.51 -50.31
N ALA A 17 23.26 18.81 -51.61
CA ALA A 17 22.69 17.90 -52.60
C ALA A 17 23.56 16.66 -52.82
N ALA A 18 24.90 16.80 -52.77
CA ALA A 18 25.82 15.67 -52.82
C ALA A 18 25.67 14.74 -51.60
N SER A 19 25.44 15.32 -50.40
CA SER A 19 25.21 14.55 -49.17
C SER A 19 23.89 13.78 -49.19
N ALA A 20 22.83 14.40 -49.74
CA ALA A 20 21.54 13.74 -49.95
C ALA A 20 21.64 12.58 -50.97
N ALA A 21 22.36 12.78 -52.08
CA ALA A 21 22.57 11.73 -53.08
C ALA A 21 23.38 10.54 -52.55
N VAL A 22 24.42 10.79 -51.74
CA VAL A 22 25.20 9.74 -51.07
C VAL A 22 24.33 8.98 -50.06
N MET A 23 23.47 9.66 -49.30
CA MET A 23 22.53 9.00 -48.40
C MET A 23 21.49 8.14 -49.14
N VAL A 24 21.04 8.56 -50.32
CA VAL A 24 20.12 7.77 -51.16
C VAL A 24 20.82 6.51 -51.70
N ILE A 25 22.08 6.61 -52.12
CA ILE A 25 22.84 5.45 -52.62
C ILE A 25 23.12 4.46 -51.47
N VAL A 26 23.50 4.94 -50.29
CA VAL A 26 23.73 4.11 -49.10
C VAL A 26 22.43 3.46 -48.60
N GLY A 27 21.32 4.20 -48.63
CA GLY A 27 19.99 3.68 -48.28
C GLY A 27 19.49 2.61 -49.26
N THR A 28 19.77 2.77 -50.56
CA THR A 28 19.35 1.80 -51.59
C THR A 28 20.20 0.52 -51.55
N ALA A 29 21.50 0.64 -51.24
CA ALA A 29 22.37 -0.53 -51.04
C ALA A 29 22.01 -1.34 -49.77
N ALA A 30 21.50 -0.68 -48.73
CA ALA A 30 21.14 -1.31 -47.46
C ALA A 30 19.82 -2.12 -47.50
N VAL A 31 18.91 -1.82 -48.43
CA VAL A 31 17.63 -2.54 -48.61
C VAL A 31 17.82 -4.01 -49.01
N VAL A 32 19.00 -4.39 -49.49
CA VAL A 32 19.32 -5.78 -49.88
C VAL A 32 19.64 -6.68 -48.66
N ALA A 33 19.91 -6.12 -47.46
CA ALA A 33 20.29 -6.87 -46.26
C ALA A 33 19.17 -6.85 -45.20
N GLY A 34 18.18 -7.74 -45.33
CA GLY A 34 16.93 -7.72 -44.57
C GLY A 34 17.01 -7.97 -43.05
N GLY A 35 16.13 -7.28 -42.31
CA GLY A 35 15.81 -7.55 -40.90
C GLY A 35 14.64 -6.70 -40.39
N VAL A 36 13.76 -7.26 -39.54
CA VAL A 36 12.51 -6.63 -39.06
C VAL A 36 12.76 -5.36 -38.23
N TRP A 37 13.92 -5.27 -37.56
CA TRP A 37 14.37 -4.06 -36.85
C TRP A 37 14.54 -2.85 -37.80
N PHE A 38 14.81 -3.11 -39.08
CA PHE A 38 15.07 -2.08 -40.09
C PHE A 38 13.79 -1.38 -40.59
N GLN A 39 12.63 -2.05 -40.49
CA GLN A 39 11.34 -1.46 -40.90
C GLN A 39 10.95 -0.28 -40.00
N MET A 40 11.23 -0.36 -38.70
CA MET A 40 10.92 0.75 -37.78
C MET A 40 11.85 1.95 -37.99
N VAL A 41 13.13 1.71 -38.24
CA VAL A 41 14.11 2.76 -38.57
C VAL A 41 13.75 3.44 -39.89
N THR A 42 13.34 2.67 -40.90
CA THR A 42 12.94 3.23 -42.21
C THR A 42 11.70 4.09 -42.09
N VAL A 43 10.68 3.65 -41.32
CA VAL A 43 9.47 4.45 -41.08
C VAL A 43 9.80 5.73 -40.31
N PHE A 44 10.67 5.64 -39.30
CA PHE A 44 11.10 6.80 -38.51
C PHE A 44 11.87 7.82 -39.34
N VAL A 45 12.87 7.37 -40.11
CA VAL A 45 13.67 8.23 -41.00
C VAL A 45 12.80 8.85 -42.09
N THR A 46 11.86 8.10 -42.66
CA THR A 46 10.92 8.62 -43.66
C THR A 46 10.00 9.69 -43.07
N ALA A 47 9.52 9.50 -41.84
CA ALA A 47 8.68 10.48 -41.14
C ALA A 47 9.46 11.78 -40.82
N VAL A 48 10.72 11.66 -40.39
CA VAL A 48 11.60 12.82 -40.14
C VAL A 48 11.91 13.56 -41.43
N MET A 49 12.17 12.85 -42.54
CA MET A 49 12.38 13.44 -43.85
C MET A 49 11.14 14.19 -44.36
N ILE A 50 9.95 13.62 -44.19
CA ILE A 50 8.68 14.29 -44.57
C ILE A 50 8.47 15.55 -43.73
N TRP A 51 8.81 15.50 -42.43
CA TRP A 51 8.71 16.65 -41.53
C TRP A 51 9.67 17.78 -41.93
N GLU A 52 10.94 17.46 -42.18
CA GLU A 52 11.96 18.42 -42.64
C GLU A 52 11.58 19.05 -44.00
N LEU A 53 11.14 18.24 -44.96
CA LEU A 53 10.65 18.72 -46.26
C LEU A 53 9.39 19.59 -46.14
N TRP A 54 8.51 19.27 -45.20
CA TRP A 54 7.33 20.08 -44.91
C TRP A 54 7.70 21.46 -44.35
N THR A 55 8.77 21.55 -43.55
CA THR A 55 9.23 22.81 -42.97
C THR A 55 10.05 23.68 -43.94
N MET A 56 10.62 23.11 -45.00
CA MET A 56 11.43 23.85 -45.97
C MET A 56 10.63 24.52 -47.10
N ILE A 57 9.35 24.20 -47.29
CA ILE A 57 8.55 24.71 -48.41
C ILE A 57 7.60 25.82 -47.91
N GLU A 58 7.92 27.07 -48.22
CA GLU A 58 7.07 28.23 -47.90
C GLU A 58 5.73 28.22 -48.66
N PRO A 59 4.67 28.86 -48.11
CA PRO A 59 3.30 28.49 -48.42
C PRO A 59 2.72 29.34 -49.56
N GLN A 60 2.71 28.86 -50.80
CA GLN A 60 1.65 29.19 -51.79
C GLN A 60 1.61 28.17 -52.94
N GLY A 61 0.46 27.50 -53.14
CA GLY A 61 0.10 26.90 -54.45
C GLY A 61 -0.50 25.48 -54.44
N PRO A 62 -1.34 25.16 -55.45
CA PRO A 62 -2.08 23.88 -55.58
C PRO A 62 -1.19 22.65 -55.84
N THR A 63 0.11 22.86 -56.06
CA THR A 63 1.14 21.81 -56.17
C THR A 63 1.34 21.00 -54.88
N ARG A 64 0.92 21.51 -53.71
CA ARG A 64 1.03 20.84 -52.40
C ARG A 64 0.25 19.53 -52.32
N GLY A 65 -0.96 19.50 -52.90
CA GLY A 65 -1.82 18.32 -52.89
C GLY A 65 -1.29 17.20 -53.79
N MET A 66 -0.74 17.56 -54.96
CA MET A 66 -0.22 16.58 -55.92
C MET A 66 1.08 15.92 -55.45
N LEU A 67 2.02 16.69 -54.88
CA LEU A 67 3.28 16.13 -54.38
C LEU A 67 3.06 15.23 -53.17
N LEU A 68 2.18 15.61 -52.25
CA LEU A 68 1.84 14.77 -51.09
C LEU A 68 1.10 13.49 -51.53
N ALA A 69 0.16 13.59 -52.47
CA ALA A 69 -0.55 12.44 -53.00
C ALA A 69 0.40 11.47 -53.74
N ALA A 70 1.34 11.99 -54.53
CA ALA A 70 2.33 11.19 -55.24
C ALA A 70 3.30 10.47 -54.27
N LEU A 71 3.75 11.15 -53.21
CA LEU A 71 4.64 10.57 -52.21
C LEU A 71 3.94 9.47 -51.40
N VAL A 72 2.70 9.73 -50.96
CA VAL A 72 1.87 8.75 -50.22
C VAL A 72 1.55 7.55 -51.10
N ALA A 73 1.22 7.76 -52.38
CA ALA A 73 1.00 6.67 -53.32
C ALA A 73 2.27 5.81 -53.50
N SER A 74 3.45 6.42 -53.65
CA SER A 74 4.71 5.69 -53.81
C SER A 74 5.07 4.84 -52.57
N VAL A 75 4.79 5.34 -51.36
CA VAL A 75 5.03 4.59 -50.11
C VAL A 75 4.06 3.42 -49.98
N LEU A 76 2.77 3.65 -50.29
CA LEU A 76 1.74 2.60 -50.22
C LEU A 76 1.98 1.49 -51.26
N SER A 77 2.40 1.85 -52.49
CA SER A 77 2.78 0.88 -53.52
C SER A 77 4.00 0.04 -53.11
N GLY A 78 5.00 0.65 -52.44
CA GLY A 78 6.15 -0.07 -51.90
C GLY A 78 5.78 -1.05 -50.78
N GLN A 79 4.85 -0.68 -49.90
CA GLN A 79 4.37 -1.56 -48.82
C GLN A 79 3.53 -2.74 -49.35
N LEU A 80 2.69 -2.51 -50.37
CA LEU A 80 1.87 -3.55 -51.00
C LEU A 80 2.75 -4.59 -51.73
N ALA A 81 3.75 -4.14 -52.49
CA ALA A 81 4.70 -5.04 -53.16
C ALA A 81 5.54 -5.89 -52.18
N LEU A 82 5.77 -5.38 -50.96
CA LEU A 82 6.50 -6.10 -49.91
C LEU A 82 5.61 -7.14 -49.20
N GLN A 83 4.31 -6.86 -49.02
CA GLN A 83 3.36 -7.82 -48.47
C GLN A 83 3.11 -9.01 -49.40
N GLU A 84 3.11 -8.80 -50.72
CA GLU A 84 3.00 -9.90 -51.69
C GLU A 84 4.21 -10.85 -51.67
N LYS A 85 5.41 -10.35 -51.37
CA LYS A 85 6.63 -11.17 -51.25
C LYS A 85 6.75 -11.92 -49.91
N LEU A 86 6.03 -11.50 -48.88
CA LEU A 86 6.06 -12.09 -47.53
C LEU A 86 4.75 -12.83 -47.24
N GLY A 87 4.43 -13.83 -48.06
CA GLY A 87 3.28 -14.72 -47.81
C GLY A 87 3.35 -15.43 -46.44
N PRO A 88 2.21 -15.84 -45.87
CA PRO A 88 2.13 -16.32 -44.49
C PRO A 88 2.85 -17.66 -44.29
N ARG A 89 3.77 -17.71 -43.31
CA ARG A 89 4.42 -18.96 -42.85
C ARG A 89 3.49 -19.72 -41.88
N PRO A 90 3.41 -21.06 -41.96
CA PRO A 90 2.60 -21.85 -41.04
C PRO A 90 3.23 -21.92 -39.64
N LEU A 91 2.38 -21.84 -38.61
CA LEU A 91 2.74 -21.98 -37.20
C LEU A 91 3.16 -23.42 -36.85
N PRO A 92 4.14 -23.63 -35.96
CA PRO A 92 4.53 -24.97 -35.51
C PRO A 92 3.49 -25.54 -34.52
N PRO A 93 3.35 -26.87 -34.42
CA PRO A 93 2.33 -27.49 -33.57
C PRO A 93 2.67 -27.33 -32.08
N ARG A 94 1.64 -27.11 -31.27
CA ARG A 94 1.70 -27.02 -29.80
C ARG A 94 2.14 -28.38 -29.21
N GLY A 95 3.26 -28.38 -28.51
CA GLY A 95 3.75 -29.53 -27.75
C GLY A 95 2.80 -29.91 -26.62
N GLY A 96 2.24 -31.11 -26.71
CA GLY A 96 1.42 -31.73 -25.67
C GLY A 96 2.25 -32.18 -24.46
N LEU A 97 1.60 -32.10 -23.30
CA LEU A 97 2.04 -32.61 -22.01
C LEU A 97 2.53 -34.07 -22.10
N ARG A 98 3.79 -34.31 -21.73
CA ARG A 98 4.28 -35.66 -21.40
C ARG A 98 3.61 -36.10 -20.10
N ARG A 99 2.63 -37.00 -20.20
CA ARG A 99 2.27 -37.92 -19.11
C ARG A 99 3.36 -39.00 -19.04
N ARG A 100 3.74 -39.35 -17.81
CA ARG A 100 4.56 -40.54 -17.50
C ARG A 100 3.73 -41.80 -17.76
N ASP A 101 4.27 -42.70 -18.56
CA ASP A 101 3.86 -44.10 -18.59
C ASP A 101 4.25 -44.80 -17.27
N PRO A 102 3.54 -45.88 -16.94
CA PRO A 102 4.23 -47.15 -16.77
C PRO A 102 3.76 -48.16 -17.82
N GLU A 103 4.73 -48.72 -18.54
CA GLU A 103 4.56 -49.84 -19.45
C GLU A 103 4.14 -51.11 -18.70
N ALA A 104 3.12 -51.78 -19.24
CA ALA A 104 3.02 -53.24 -19.22
C ALA A 104 2.26 -53.70 -20.48
N GLY A 105 2.98 -54.39 -21.37
CA GLY A 105 2.48 -55.53 -22.14
C GLY A 105 1.67 -55.30 -23.40
N THR A 106 2.24 -55.74 -24.54
CA THR A 106 1.60 -56.52 -25.64
C THR A 106 0.34 -55.93 -26.30
N GLY A 107 0.24 -55.66 -27.60
CA GLY A 107 0.78 -56.30 -28.79
C GLY A 107 -0.23 -56.06 -29.94
N HIS A 108 0.18 -56.35 -31.18
CA HIS A 108 -0.60 -56.37 -32.44
C HIS A 108 -0.72 -55.08 -33.28
N LEU A 109 0.26 -54.94 -34.19
CA LEU A 109 0.09 -55.04 -35.66
C LEU A 109 -1.33 -54.90 -36.23
N LEU A 110 -1.54 -53.89 -37.09
CA LEU A 110 -1.88 -54.13 -38.51
C LEU A 110 -1.61 -52.90 -39.39
N ARG A 111 -0.94 -53.20 -40.51
CA ARG A 111 -0.60 -52.33 -41.64
C ARG A 111 -1.84 -52.04 -42.51
N LEU A 112 -1.81 -50.90 -43.22
CA LEU A 112 -1.94 -50.73 -44.70
C LEU A 112 -2.27 -49.25 -45.00
N ARG A 113 -1.31 -48.40 -45.40
CA ARG A 113 -0.88 -48.07 -46.78
C ARG A 113 -1.96 -47.54 -47.74
N ALA A 114 -1.95 -46.20 -47.89
CA ALA A 114 -1.79 -45.40 -49.11
C ALA A 114 -2.65 -45.67 -50.36
N GLY A 115 -3.24 -44.60 -50.94
CA GLY A 115 -3.60 -44.57 -52.35
C GLY A 115 -4.53 -43.44 -52.80
N ARG A 116 -3.94 -42.45 -53.48
CA ARG A 116 -4.48 -41.26 -54.16
C ARG A 116 -5.75 -41.39 -55.02
N ALA A 117 -6.49 -40.26 -55.01
CA ALA A 117 -7.08 -39.48 -56.11
C ALA A 117 -8.30 -40.02 -56.91
N GLY A 118 -9.34 -39.18 -56.98
CA GLY A 118 -10.46 -39.28 -57.92
C GLY A 118 -11.63 -38.39 -57.47
N GLY A 119 -12.07 -37.47 -58.33
CA GLY A 119 -12.97 -36.37 -57.96
C GLY A 119 -14.47 -36.67 -57.90
N GLY A 120 -15.22 -35.61 -57.57
CA GLY A 120 -16.64 -35.46 -57.86
C GLY A 120 -17.59 -35.57 -56.66
N LEU A 121 -18.54 -34.63 -56.60
CA LEU A 121 -19.78 -34.56 -55.80
C LEU A 121 -19.71 -33.71 -54.51
N GLY A 122 -20.48 -32.59 -54.51
CA GLY A 122 -20.86 -31.83 -53.30
C GLY A 122 -22.19 -32.36 -52.70
N PRO A 123 -22.99 -31.57 -51.94
CA PRO A 123 -22.73 -30.34 -51.18
C PRO A 123 -23.12 -30.43 -49.67
N ARG A 124 -22.81 -29.35 -48.92
CA ARG A 124 -23.28 -28.94 -47.57
C ARG A 124 -22.40 -29.32 -46.37
N ASP A 125 -21.61 -28.35 -45.87
CA ASP A 125 -21.86 -27.67 -44.57
C ASP A 125 -20.75 -26.63 -44.21
N LEU A 126 -21.12 -25.32 -44.29
CA LEU A 126 -20.71 -24.09 -43.53
C LEU A 126 -19.21 -23.65 -43.44
N PRO A 127 -18.87 -22.36 -43.14
CA PRO A 127 -19.64 -21.09 -43.12
C PRO A 127 -18.91 -19.86 -43.80
N PRO A 128 -19.61 -18.77 -44.15
CA PRO A 128 -18.97 -17.49 -44.44
C PRO A 128 -19.20 -16.44 -43.33
N ARG A 129 -18.11 -15.88 -42.82
CA ARG A 129 -18.07 -14.56 -42.17
C ARG A 129 -17.70 -13.52 -43.23
N LEU A 130 -18.62 -12.60 -43.52
CA LEU A 130 -18.47 -11.17 -43.86
C LEU A 130 -19.60 -10.75 -44.81
N ARG A 131 -20.53 -9.91 -44.32
CA ARG A 131 -20.81 -8.61 -44.94
C ARG A 131 -21.70 -7.76 -44.03
N LEU A 132 -21.34 -6.48 -43.98
CA LEU A 132 -21.82 -5.41 -43.11
C LEU A 132 -23.14 -4.77 -43.60
N LEU A 133 -23.72 -3.99 -42.67
CA LEU A 133 -24.22 -2.59 -42.82
C LEU A 133 -25.72 -2.34 -43.11
N LEU A 134 -26.23 -1.39 -42.30
CA LEU A 134 -27.44 -0.54 -42.37
C LEU A 134 -28.66 -0.95 -41.51
N ALA A 135 -29.06 -0.01 -40.66
CA ALA A 135 -30.11 -0.01 -39.63
C ALA A 135 -31.49 0.45 -40.20
N PRO A 136 -32.48 0.91 -39.39
CA PRO A 136 -33.28 0.27 -38.33
C PRO A 136 -34.82 0.48 -38.51
N LEU A 137 -35.69 -0.40 -37.99
CA LEU A 137 -37.11 -0.09 -37.62
C LEU A 137 -37.57 -1.09 -36.54
N ALA A 138 -37.80 -0.68 -35.28
CA ALA A 138 -39.00 -0.04 -34.73
C ALA A 138 -40.11 -1.04 -34.30
N ASP A 139 -40.38 -1.02 -32.98
CA ASP A 139 -41.68 -1.17 -32.29
C ASP A 139 -42.49 -2.48 -32.46
N ARG A 140 -42.68 -3.24 -31.37
CA ARG A 140 -43.96 -3.32 -30.63
C ARG A 140 -44.04 -4.49 -29.62
N ARG A 141 -44.28 -4.06 -28.38
CA ARG A 141 -45.30 -4.54 -27.41
C ARG A 141 -45.51 -6.04 -27.13
N ARG A 142 -45.18 -6.38 -25.87
CA ARG A 142 -46.02 -7.05 -24.84
C ARG A 142 -46.97 -8.19 -25.29
N ARG A 143 -46.78 -9.37 -24.70
CA ARG A 143 -47.85 -10.12 -24.02
C ARG A 143 -47.29 -11.09 -22.96
N ARG A 144 -47.81 -10.94 -21.73
CA ARG A 144 -47.86 -11.97 -20.68
C ARG A 144 -48.82 -13.07 -21.16
N ASP A 145 -48.58 -14.37 -20.89
CA ASP A 145 -49.06 -15.02 -19.66
C ASP A 145 -48.69 -16.53 -19.56
N ARG A 146 -48.41 -16.93 -18.31
CA ARG A 146 -48.60 -18.20 -17.58
C ARG A 146 -48.45 -19.62 -18.19
N ARG A 147 -47.52 -20.34 -17.53
CA ARG A 147 -47.59 -21.65 -16.81
C ARG A 147 -47.47 -22.98 -17.58
N GLY A 148 -46.43 -23.75 -17.20
CA GLY A 148 -46.43 -25.22 -17.19
C GLY A 148 -45.06 -25.90 -17.08
N ARG A 149 -44.61 -26.14 -15.82
CA ARG A 149 -43.88 -27.32 -15.26
C ARG A 149 -43.61 -28.49 -16.24
N LEU A 150 -42.54 -29.30 -16.21
CA LEU A 150 -41.54 -29.73 -15.21
C LEU A 150 -40.57 -30.68 -15.98
N LEU A 151 -39.24 -30.64 -15.72
CA LEU A 151 -38.35 -31.80 -15.45
C LEU A 151 -36.86 -31.37 -15.47
N ARG A 152 -36.12 -31.90 -14.48
CA ARG A 152 -34.66 -31.75 -14.19
C ARG A 152 -33.81 -32.42 -15.29
N ARG A 153 -32.51 -32.15 -15.55
CA ARG A 153 -31.35 -31.94 -14.66
C ARG A 153 -30.10 -31.48 -15.47
N ALA A 154 -29.36 -30.52 -14.89
CA ALA A 154 -27.92 -30.20 -14.93
C ALA A 154 -27.01 -30.46 -16.16
N ALA A 155 -26.34 -29.41 -16.65
CA ALA A 155 -24.87 -29.26 -16.64
C ALA A 155 -24.42 -27.84 -17.06
N ASP A 156 -23.34 -27.37 -16.44
CA ASP A 156 -22.42 -26.28 -16.78
C ASP A 156 -22.87 -24.80 -16.69
N ARG A 157 -22.78 -24.27 -15.46
CA ARG A 157 -22.63 -22.83 -15.17
C ARG A 157 -21.18 -22.52 -14.78
N GLY A 158 -20.51 -21.67 -15.56
CA GLY A 158 -19.32 -20.95 -15.12
C GLY A 158 -19.67 -19.87 -14.09
N PRO A 159 -18.78 -19.53 -13.13
CA PRO A 159 -19.15 -18.68 -12.00
C PRO A 159 -19.15 -17.20 -12.39
N GLN A 160 -20.35 -16.63 -12.50
CA GLN A 160 -20.58 -15.21 -12.28
C GLN A 160 -20.70 -14.96 -10.78
N VAL A 161 -19.71 -14.30 -10.18
CA VAL A 161 -19.84 -13.72 -8.84
C VAL A 161 -20.27 -12.27 -9.01
N LEU A 162 -21.59 -12.05 -9.08
CA LEU A 162 -22.18 -10.77 -8.72
C LEU A 162 -22.36 -10.77 -7.20
N ALA A 163 -21.33 -10.31 -6.49
CA ALA A 163 -21.43 -9.98 -5.07
C ALA A 163 -21.92 -8.52 -4.96
N THR A 164 -23.23 -8.31 -5.03
CA THR A 164 -23.86 -7.07 -4.55
C THR A 164 -23.93 -7.12 -3.02
N ARG A 165 -22.85 -6.70 -2.35
CA ARG A 165 -22.78 -6.21 -0.97
C ARG A 165 -21.32 -5.81 -0.71
N GLU A 166 -21.06 -4.51 -0.77
CA GLU A 166 -19.78 -3.93 -0.35
C GLU A 166 -19.47 -4.29 1.11
N PRO A 167 -18.18 -4.42 1.50
CA PRO A 167 -17.82 -4.53 2.90
C PRO A 167 -18.20 -3.22 3.59
N GLN A 168 -19.14 -3.27 4.54
CA GLN A 168 -19.38 -2.14 5.43
C GLN A 168 -18.16 -1.97 6.33
N GLU A 169 -17.43 -0.86 6.19
CA GLU A 169 -16.39 -0.47 7.14
C GLU A 169 -17.06 -0.20 8.49
N ASP A 170 -16.83 -1.13 9.41
CA ASP A 170 -17.46 -1.19 10.73
C ASP A 170 -16.79 -0.18 11.68
N LEU A 171 -17.23 1.08 11.62
CA LEU A 171 -16.73 2.16 12.48
C LEU A 171 -17.34 2.11 13.89
N VAL A 172 -16.50 2.33 14.90
CA VAL A 172 -16.95 2.68 16.25
C VAL A 172 -17.22 4.19 16.29
N ARG A 173 -18.50 4.59 16.17
CA ARG A 173 -18.89 6.00 16.36
C ARG A 173 -18.97 6.31 17.85
N HIS A 174 -18.15 7.24 18.33
CA HIS A 174 -18.34 7.84 19.65
C HIS A 174 -19.52 8.82 19.61
N HIS A 175 -20.71 8.39 20.02
CA HIS A 175 -21.83 9.29 20.32
C HIS A 175 -21.75 9.77 21.76
N ILE A 176 -21.08 10.90 21.99
CA ILE A 176 -21.19 11.62 23.28
C ILE A 176 -22.34 12.61 23.16
N ARG A 177 -23.50 12.27 23.74
CA ARG A 177 -24.59 13.23 23.93
C ARG A 177 -24.19 14.20 25.05
N LEU A 178 -24.04 15.48 24.71
CA LEU A 178 -23.92 16.57 25.67
C LEU A 178 -25.28 16.81 26.34
N GLY A 179 -25.46 16.24 27.53
CA GLY A 179 -26.63 16.45 28.38
C GLY A 179 -26.20 16.75 29.81
N GLY A 180 -26.14 18.04 30.16
CA GLY A 180 -25.83 18.47 31.52
C GLY A 180 -26.93 18.07 32.49
N ARG A 181 -26.62 17.20 33.47
CA ARG A 181 -27.38 17.08 34.72
C ARG A 181 -26.43 16.78 35.87
N ARG A 182 -26.39 17.72 36.83
CA ARG A 182 -25.82 17.54 38.17
C ARG A 182 -26.56 16.39 38.86
N HIS A 183 -25.88 15.42 39.47
CA HIS A 183 -26.44 14.73 40.64
C HIS A 183 -25.39 14.15 41.59
N ARG A 184 -25.84 14.13 42.85
CA ARG A 184 -25.16 13.90 44.12
C ARG A 184 -24.65 12.47 44.28
N ARG A 185 -23.60 12.36 45.10
CA ARG A 185 -23.06 11.11 45.67
C ARG A 185 -24.16 10.32 46.41
N ALA A 186 -24.27 9.03 46.09
CA ALA A 186 -24.83 8.02 46.98
C ALA A 186 -23.88 6.82 47.00
N ARG A 187 -23.45 6.45 48.20
CA ARG A 187 -22.62 5.27 48.50
C ARG A 187 -23.49 4.02 48.44
N LEU A 188 -23.01 2.96 47.80
CA LEU A 188 -23.44 1.60 48.08
C LEU A 188 -22.23 0.68 48.29
N ARG A 189 -22.22 0.07 49.47
CA ARG A 189 -21.32 -1.01 49.90
C ARG A 189 -21.62 -2.27 49.09
N CYS A 190 -20.59 -3.03 48.75
CA CYS A 190 -20.72 -4.47 48.61
C CYS A 190 -19.58 -5.18 49.33
N LEU A 191 -19.97 -6.25 50.02
CA LEU A 191 -19.22 -7.02 51.01
C LEU A 191 -18.18 -7.92 50.34
N ARG A 192 -17.01 -8.05 50.96
CA ARG A 192 -16.10 -9.16 50.67
C ARG A 192 -15.57 -9.74 51.98
N THR A 193 -15.92 -11.01 52.19
CA THR A 193 -15.52 -11.88 53.29
C THR A 193 -14.02 -12.17 53.26
N GLY A 194 -13.38 -12.21 54.43
CA GLY A 194 -11.93 -12.34 54.59
C GLY A 194 -11.41 -13.70 55.05
N ARG A 195 -10.08 -13.79 55.06
CA ARG A 195 -9.13 -14.47 55.99
C ARG A 195 -7.72 -14.27 55.39
N ALA A 196 -6.88 -13.37 55.90
CA ALA A 196 -5.91 -13.49 57.01
C ALA A 196 -4.88 -14.61 56.77
N VAL A 197 -3.56 -14.43 56.89
CA VAL A 197 -2.82 -14.20 58.16
C VAL A 197 -1.29 -13.90 57.94
N HIS A 198 -0.76 -13.03 58.83
CA HIS A 198 0.60 -12.77 59.39
C HIS A 198 1.88 -12.42 58.58
N ARG A 199 2.48 -11.30 59.00
CA ARG A 199 3.93 -11.01 59.07
C ARG A 199 4.26 -10.49 60.49
N PRO A 200 5.41 -10.82 61.09
CA PRO A 200 5.91 -10.16 62.30
C PRO A 200 6.99 -9.09 62.02
N PRO A 201 7.27 -8.19 62.98
CA PRO A 201 8.18 -7.03 62.84
C PRO A 201 9.50 -7.22 63.63
N LEU A 202 10.43 -6.24 63.51
CA LEU A 202 11.49 -5.77 64.45
C LEU A 202 12.41 -4.84 63.61
N GLY A 203 13.01 -3.73 64.06
CA GLY A 203 13.43 -3.27 65.38
C GLY A 203 14.86 -2.71 65.24
N SER A 204 15.08 -1.45 65.60
CA SER A 204 16.30 -0.64 65.45
C SER A 204 17.40 -0.94 66.49
N SER A 205 18.70 -0.84 66.13
CA SER A 205 19.76 -0.14 66.92
C SER A 205 21.18 -0.25 66.33
N VAL A 206 21.80 0.93 66.17
CA VAL A 206 23.21 1.35 66.39
C VAL A 206 24.25 0.28 66.77
N HIS A 207 25.39 0.24 66.04
CA HIS A 207 26.77 0.24 66.58
C HIS A 207 27.78 0.54 65.45
N GLY A 208 28.66 1.51 65.69
CA GLY A 208 29.78 1.83 64.80
C GLY A 208 31.05 1.09 65.20
N LEU A 209 32.00 0.98 64.26
CA LEU A 209 33.43 0.88 64.53
C LEU A 209 34.19 1.44 63.31
N ALA A 210 35.11 2.36 63.60
CA ALA A 210 36.03 3.00 62.68
C ALA A 210 37.33 2.19 62.55
N MET A 211 38.08 2.39 61.44
CA MET A 211 39.51 2.73 61.41
C MET A 211 40.12 2.52 60.01
N GLY A 212 40.94 3.49 59.56
CA GLY A 212 41.92 3.29 58.48
C GLY A 212 42.14 4.49 57.55
N ARG A 213 43.10 5.35 57.88
CA ARG A 213 43.51 6.60 57.17
C ARG A 213 44.42 6.32 55.96
N HIS A 214 44.56 7.28 55.03
CA HIS A 214 45.77 8.12 54.88
C HIS A 214 45.61 9.27 53.84
N ARG A 215 46.06 10.47 54.24
CA ARG A 215 46.27 11.70 53.44
C ARG A 215 47.60 11.64 52.68
N ARG A 216 47.73 12.38 51.55
CA ARG A 216 48.81 13.37 51.24
C ARG A 216 48.45 14.16 49.96
N ILE A 217 48.23 15.47 50.05
CA ILE A 217 49.13 16.63 49.74
C ILE A 217 49.23 16.93 48.23
N GLY A 218 48.90 18.18 47.86
CA GLY A 218 49.17 18.77 46.54
C GLY A 218 50.40 19.69 46.53
N ALA A 219 50.80 20.13 45.34
CA ALA A 219 51.73 21.25 45.13
C ALA A 219 51.50 21.90 43.75
N GLN A 220 51.49 23.24 43.75
CA GLN A 220 51.42 24.17 42.62
C GLN A 220 52.80 24.47 42.00
N ALA A 221 52.78 25.11 40.82
CA ALA A 221 53.73 26.06 40.19
C ALA A 221 54.04 25.66 38.72
N ALA A 222 54.25 26.53 37.71
CA ALA A 222 54.27 27.99 37.59
C ALA A 222 54.10 28.40 36.09
N HIS A 223 53.90 29.70 35.87
CA HIS A 223 53.72 30.43 34.61
C HIS A 223 54.87 30.35 33.59
N GLY A 224 54.54 30.62 32.33
CA GLY A 224 55.46 31.13 31.30
C GLY A 224 54.70 31.54 30.03
N GLY A 225 54.79 32.80 29.63
CA GLY A 225 54.19 33.35 28.40
C GLY A 225 55.22 34.08 27.54
N GLN A 226 54.96 34.14 26.23
CA GLN A 226 55.51 34.95 25.10
C GLN A 226 55.13 34.14 23.82
N GLY A 227 54.68 34.62 22.66
CA GLY A 227 54.54 35.92 22.02
C GLY A 227 54.79 35.74 20.50
N LEU A 228 53.73 35.87 19.68
CA LEU A 228 53.64 36.21 18.23
C LEU A 228 54.51 35.50 17.14
N LEU A 229 53.87 34.78 16.21
CA LEU A 229 54.15 34.75 14.75
C LEU A 229 52.89 34.30 13.94
N GLY A 230 52.76 34.79 12.70
CA GLY A 230 51.56 34.88 11.85
C GLY A 230 50.98 33.59 11.21
N PRO A 231 49.99 33.73 10.29
CA PRO A 231 48.97 32.72 10.01
C PRO A 231 49.44 31.65 9.01
N ASP A 232 49.15 30.38 9.33
CA ASP A 232 49.32 29.23 8.44
C ASP A 232 47.95 28.52 8.34
N PRO A 233 47.43 28.17 7.14
CA PRO A 233 46.10 27.60 6.99
C PRO A 233 46.14 26.11 7.32
N GLY A 234 46.04 25.80 8.62
CA GLY A 234 45.99 24.44 9.15
C GLY A 234 44.63 23.75 8.94
N ALA A 235 44.70 22.51 8.48
CA ALA A 235 43.61 21.60 8.13
C ALA A 235 42.36 21.64 9.04
N TRP A 236 41.20 21.62 8.39
CA TRP A 236 39.89 21.41 9.01
C TRP A 236 39.90 20.11 9.83
N ARG A 237 39.93 20.24 11.16
CA ARG A 237 39.53 19.16 12.06
C ARG A 237 38.01 18.99 11.95
N PRO A 238 37.48 17.79 11.71
CA PRO A 238 36.04 17.58 11.82
C PRO A 238 35.62 17.74 13.27
N LEU A 239 34.55 18.50 13.48
CA LEU A 239 33.82 18.56 14.74
C LEU A 239 33.49 17.12 15.19
N ARG A 240 33.81 16.80 16.45
CA ARG A 240 33.37 15.56 17.09
C ARG A 240 31.84 15.44 16.97
N PRO A 241 31.29 14.28 16.55
CA PRO A 241 29.85 14.11 16.55
C PRO A 241 29.31 14.17 17.98
N LEU A 242 28.27 14.98 18.18
CA LEU A 242 27.36 14.86 19.31
C LEU A 242 26.89 13.41 19.41
N ARG A 243 26.94 12.85 20.62
CA ARG A 243 26.37 11.53 20.93
C ARG A 243 24.87 11.56 20.62
N ARG A 244 24.48 11.14 19.41
CA ARG A 244 23.11 10.72 19.12
C ARG A 244 22.93 9.33 19.71
N HIS A 245 21.97 9.20 20.62
CA HIS A 245 21.44 7.90 20.99
C HIS A 245 20.77 7.30 19.76
N ALA A 246 21.49 6.41 19.06
CA ALA A 246 20.91 5.61 18.00
C ALA A 246 19.90 4.64 18.62
N GLY A 247 18.61 4.84 18.31
CA GLY A 247 17.60 3.81 18.50
C GLY A 247 18.03 2.59 17.72
N ARG A 248 18.28 1.48 18.42
CA ARG A 248 18.51 0.19 17.78
C ARG A 248 17.17 -0.23 17.21
N VAL A 249 16.99 -0.23 15.90
CA VAL A 249 16.03 -1.17 15.30
C VAL A 249 16.65 -2.54 15.51
N PRO A 250 16.11 -3.43 16.36
CA PRO A 250 16.63 -4.77 16.45
C PRO A 250 16.15 -5.49 15.18
N LEU A 251 16.88 -5.32 14.07
CA LEU A 251 16.90 -6.31 12.98
C LEU A 251 17.65 -7.56 13.45
N HIS A 252 17.42 -7.99 14.70
CA HIS A 252 17.89 -9.25 15.22
C HIS A 252 17.02 -10.33 14.61
N ALA A 253 17.39 -10.74 13.40
CA ALA A 253 17.28 -12.12 13.00
C ALA A 253 18.10 -12.94 14.03
N ARG A 254 17.45 -13.31 15.14
CA ARG A 254 17.96 -14.43 15.94
C ARG A 254 18.16 -15.57 14.94
N ARG A 255 19.37 -16.12 14.90
CA ARG A 255 19.64 -17.43 14.30
C ARG A 255 18.85 -18.45 15.09
N ASP A 256 17.55 -18.54 14.82
CA ASP A 256 16.74 -19.63 15.34
C ASP A 256 17.14 -20.92 14.65
N ARG A 257 17.14 -21.97 15.46
CA ARG A 257 17.57 -23.33 15.12
C ARG A 257 16.92 -23.79 13.82
N ARG A 258 17.69 -24.52 13.02
CA ARG A 258 17.30 -25.17 11.75
C ARG A 258 15.81 -25.57 11.75
N PRO A 259 15.02 -25.21 10.72
CA PRO A 259 13.63 -25.64 10.66
C PRO A 259 13.62 -27.17 10.53
N GLY A 260 12.98 -27.82 11.50
CA GLY A 260 12.51 -29.19 11.34
C GLY A 260 11.54 -29.30 10.16
N ARG A 261 11.39 -30.51 9.64
CA ARG A 261 10.50 -30.92 8.54
C ARG A 261 9.19 -30.11 8.43
N PRO A 262 8.70 -29.81 7.21
CA PRO A 262 7.34 -29.32 7.03
C PRO A 262 6.36 -30.46 7.36
N GLY A 263 5.54 -30.27 8.39
CA GLY A 263 4.48 -31.21 8.78
C GLY A 263 4.48 -31.70 10.23
N GLY A 264 4.92 -30.90 11.22
CA GLY A 264 4.88 -31.30 12.63
C GLY A 264 5.23 -30.23 13.66
N GLY A 265 4.99 -28.94 13.35
CA GLY A 265 5.14 -27.86 14.34
C GLY A 265 3.95 -27.80 15.30
N PRO A 266 4.11 -27.23 16.51
CA PRO A 266 2.97 -26.97 17.39
C PRO A 266 1.98 -26.00 16.72
N VAL A 267 0.68 -26.27 16.90
CA VAL A 267 -0.41 -25.42 16.40
C VAL A 267 -0.24 -23.99 16.91
N ARG A 268 -0.24 -23.00 16.01
CA ARG A 268 -0.01 -21.59 16.36
C ARG A 268 -1.32 -20.95 16.82
N ARG A 269 -1.33 -20.35 18.01
CA ARG A 269 -2.50 -19.61 18.51
C ARG A 269 -2.58 -18.22 17.91
N VAL A 270 -3.73 -17.86 17.40
CA VAL A 270 -3.95 -16.60 16.68
C VAL A 270 -5.16 -15.82 17.20
N THR A 271 -5.01 -14.49 17.26
CA THR A 271 -6.12 -13.55 17.50
C THR A 271 -6.27 -12.64 16.29
N ILE A 272 -7.52 -12.37 15.88
CA ILE A 272 -7.84 -11.50 14.74
C ILE A 272 -8.68 -10.34 15.25
N LEU A 273 -8.07 -9.16 15.38
CA LEU A 273 -8.75 -7.93 15.76
C LEU A 273 -9.24 -7.22 14.50
N GLY A 274 -10.55 -6.99 14.37
CA GLY A 274 -11.14 -6.42 13.15
C GLY A 274 -11.38 -7.45 12.03
N ALA A 275 -11.86 -8.64 12.41
CA ALA A 275 -12.13 -9.78 11.52
C ALA A 275 -13.08 -9.46 10.36
N THR A 276 -14.10 -8.62 10.58
CA THR A 276 -15.14 -8.33 9.57
C THR A 276 -14.71 -7.31 8.50
N GLY A 277 -13.55 -6.66 8.67
CA GLY A 277 -12.97 -5.75 7.68
C GLY A 277 -12.19 -6.46 6.57
N SER A 278 -11.78 -5.72 5.53
CA SER A 278 -11.10 -6.29 4.35
C SER A 278 -9.81 -7.07 4.69
N VAL A 279 -8.95 -6.49 5.54
CA VAL A 279 -7.71 -7.16 6.01
C VAL A 279 -8.05 -8.37 6.89
N GLY A 280 -9.05 -8.26 7.76
CA GLY A 280 -9.54 -9.36 8.59
C GLY A 280 -10.02 -10.54 7.74
N GLN A 281 -10.86 -10.29 6.73
CA GLN A 281 -11.36 -11.30 5.80
C GLN A 281 -10.24 -11.95 4.99
N SER A 282 -9.26 -11.16 4.52
CA SER A 282 -8.09 -11.69 3.84
C SER A 282 -7.21 -12.57 4.75
N THR A 283 -7.10 -12.19 6.02
CA THR A 283 -6.42 -12.99 7.06
C THR A 283 -7.14 -14.31 7.30
N ILE A 284 -8.47 -14.27 7.42
CA ILE A 284 -9.32 -15.44 7.59
C ILE A 284 -9.24 -16.37 6.38
N ASP A 285 -9.23 -15.85 5.15
CA ASP A 285 -9.03 -16.65 3.95
C ASP A 285 -7.71 -17.44 4.00
N LEU A 286 -6.61 -16.80 4.40
CA LEU A 286 -5.30 -17.45 4.49
C LEU A 286 -5.22 -18.48 5.62
N ILE A 287 -5.83 -18.21 6.77
CA ILE A 287 -5.88 -19.15 7.91
C ILE A 287 -6.76 -20.35 7.59
N ALA A 288 -7.95 -20.12 7.01
CA ALA A 288 -8.91 -21.18 6.70
C ALA A 288 -8.44 -22.16 5.62
N ARG A 289 -7.38 -21.84 4.88
CA ARG A 289 -6.72 -22.75 3.92
C ARG A 289 -5.80 -23.77 4.59
N ARG A 290 -5.42 -23.54 5.85
CA ARG A 290 -4.53 -24.41 6.65
C ARG A 290 -5.04 -24.50 8.10
N PRO A 291 -6.30 -24.95 8.32
CA PRO A 291 -6.92 -24.94 9.65
C PRO A 291 -6.15 -25.77 10.69
N GLU A 292 -5.35 -26.76 10.27
CA GLU A 292 -4.50 -27.58 11.12
C GLU A 292 -3.29 -26.83 11.69
N ASP A 293 -2.86 -25.73 11.05
CA ASP A 293 -1.71 -24.92 11.48
C ASP A 293 -2.09 -23.93 12.61
N PHE A 294 -3.38 -23.65 12.80
CA PHE A 294 -3.84 -22.51 13.61
C PHE A 294 -4.94 -22.87 14.61
N ALA A 295 -4.84 -22.32 15.82
CA ALA A 295 -5.91 -22.32 16.82
C ALA A 295 -6.36 -20.87 17.06
N VAL A 296 -7.62 -20.57 16.74
CA VAL A 296 -8.13 -19.19 16.86
C VAL A 296 -8.63 -18.91 18.27
N GLU A 297 -7.91 -18.06 18.99
CA GLU A 297 -8.22 -17.69 20.38
C GLU A 297 -9.34 -16.65 20.44
N ALA A 298 -9.30 -15.64 19.57
CA ALA A 298 -10.35 -14.63 19.50
C ALA A 298 -10.51 -14.02 18.11
N VAL A 299 -11.75 -13.70 17.77
CA VAL A 299 -12.10 -12.84 16.63
C VAL A 299 -12.92 -11.65 17.12
N THR A 300 -12.63 -10.46 16.63
CA THR A 300 -13.39 -9.25 16.98
C THR A 300 -13.97 -8.57 15.75
N GLY A 301 -15.14 -7.96 15.89
CA GLY A 301 -15.78 -7.13 14.86
C GLY A 301 -16.58 -6.01 15.52
N ALA A 302 -17.30 -5.18 14.76
CA ALA A 302 -18.19 -4.17 15.35
C ALA A 302 -19.66 -4.46 15.05
N GLY A 303 -20.23 -3.89 13.98
CA GLY A 303 -21.65 -3.95 13.66
C GLY A 303 -22.08 -5.16 12.83
N ASN A 304 -21.18 -5.79 12.07
CA ASN A 304 -21.51 -6.89 11.17
C ASN A 304 -21.57 -8.25 11.91
N LEU A 305 -22.62 -8.43 12.72
CA LEU A 305 -22.77 -9.59 13.60
C LEU A 305 -22.97 -10.92 12.85
N ASP A 306 -23.61 -10.89 11.68
CA ASP A 306 -23.82 -12.08 10.86
C ASP A 306 -22.48 -12.63 10.36
N LEU A 307 -21.62 -11.75 9.81
CA LEU A 307 -20.29 -12.13 9.33
C LEU A 307 -19.39 -12.54 10.49
N LEU A 308 -19.37 -11.77 11.58
CA LEU A 308 -18.57 -12.10 12.77
C LEU A 308 -18.93 -13.49 13.33
N ALA A 309 -20.24 -13.79 13.44
CA ALA A 309 -20.69 -15.10 13.90
C ALA A 309 -20.39 -16.21 12.88
N HIS A 310 -20.46 -15.93 11.57
CA HIS A 310 -20.07 -16.87 10.53
C HIS A 310 -18.59 -17.25 10.65
N ASP A 311 -17.71 -16.24 10.74
CA ASP A 311 -16.27 -16.41 10.83
C ASP A 311 -15.84 -17.12 12.11
N ALA A 312 -16.43 -16.73 13.26
CA ALA A 312 -16.17 -17.37 14.54
C ALA A 312 -16.45 -18.89 14.49
N ARG A 313 -17.58 -19.30 13.89
CA ARG A 313 -17.92 -20.72 13.72
C ARG A 313 -16.99 -21.41 12.73
N ARG A 314 -16.73 -20.79 11.59
CA ARG A 314 -15.85 -21.34 10.53
C ARG A 314 -14.45 -21.64 11.05
N LEU A 315 -13.94 -20.79 11.94
CA LEU A 315 -12.60 -20.90 12.50
C LEU A 315 -12.55 -21.71 13.81
N GLY A 316 -13.69 -22.11 14.37
CA GLY A 316 -13.74 -22.70 15.70
C GLY A 316 -13.15 -21.78 16.78
N ALA A 317 -13.39 -20.48 16.67
CA ALA A 317 -12.81 -19.48 17.56
C ALA A 317 -13.29 -19.70 19.01
N ARG A 318 -12.41 -19.51 20.00
CA ARG A 318 -12.78 -19.64 21.42
C ARG A 318 -13.64 -18.48 21.91
N LEU A 319 -13.37 -17.27 21.43
CA LEU A 319 -14.06 -16.03 21.80
C LEU A 319 -14.44 -15.22 20.55
N ALA A 320 -15.67 -14.71 20.53
CA ALA A 320 -16.12 -13.70 19.58
C ALA A 320 -16.50 -12.41 20.32
N VAL A 321 -15.95 -11.27 19.89
CA VAL A 321 -16.21 -9.98 20.54
C VAL A 321 -16.78 -8.97 19.55
N THR A 322 -17.90 -8.33 19.90
CA THR A 322 -18.35 -7.12 19.21
C THR A 322 -17.86 -5.88 19.95
N ALA A 323 -17.29 -4.91 19.24
CA ALA A 323 -16.82 -3.65 19.84
C ALA A 323 -17.97 -2.79 20.41
N ARG A 324 -19.23 -3.12 20.09
CA ARG A 324 -20.43 -2.35 20.44
C ARG A 324 -21.21 -3.07 21.54
N GLU A 325 -21.34 -2.47 22.71
CA GLU A 325 -22.04 -3.08 23.86
C GLU A 325 -23.49 -3.44 23.52
N GLU A 326 -24.17 -2.57 22.77
CA GLU A 326 -25.56 -2.78 22.33
C GLU A 326 -25.73 -3.99 21.40
N CYS A 327 -24.65 -4.47 20.79
CA CYS A 327 -24.67 -5.62 19.89
C CYS A 327 -24.48 -6.98 20.61
N TYR A 328 -24.22 -6.97 21.93
CA TYR A 328 -23.94 -8.19 22.70
C TYR A 328 -25.01 -9.27 22.53
N ALA A 329 -26.28 -8.93 22.79
CA ALA A 329 -27.38 -9.89 22.72
C ALA A 329 -27.51 -10.48 21.31
N GLY A 330 -27.39 -9.64 20.28
CA GLY A 330 -27.48 -10.06 18.88
C GLY A 330 -26.36 -11.02 18.46
N LEU A 331 -25.14 -10.85 18.98
CA LEU A 331 -24.02 -11.76 18.73
C LEU A 331 -24.18 -13.08 19.50
N ARG A 332 -24.56 -13.00 20.79
CA ARG A 332 -24.82 -14.16 21.65
C ARG A 332 -25.87 -15.09 21.04
N ASP A 333 -26.99 -14.52 20.60
CA ASP A 333 -28.10 -15.32 20.06
C ASP A 333 -27.69 -16.03 18.76
N ARG A 334 -26.86 -15.40 17.92
CA ARG A 334 -26.29 -16.04 16.74
C ARG A 334 -25.38 -17.21 17.14
N LEU A 335 -24.55 -17.05 18.15
CA LEU A 335 -23.59 -18.08 18.59
C LEU A 335 -24.16 -19.08 19.61
N ALA A 336 -25.47 -19.07 19.85
CA ALA A 336 -26.10 -20.02 20.76
C ALA A 336 -25.83 -21.48 20.34
N GLY A 337 -25.44 -22.31 21.30
CA GLY A 337 -25.18 -23.74 21.09
C GLY A 337 -23.84 -24.10 20.44
N THR A 338 -22.99 -23.11 20.08
CA THR A 338 -21.67 -23.39 19.48
C THR A 338 -20.57 -23.62 20.52
N GLY A 339 -20.79 -23.21 21.77
CA GLY A 339 -19.77 -23.23 22.83
C GLY A 339 -18.74 -22.09 22.74
N ILE A 340 -18.88 -21.17 21.78
CA ILE A 340 -18.01 -20.00 21.60
C ILE A 340 -18.37 -18.94 22.65
N GLU A 341 -17.39 -18.46 23.40
CA GLU A 341 -17.57 -17.36 24.34
C GLU A 341 -17.94 -16.07 23.59
N VAL A 342 -18.83 -15.26 24.17
CA VAL A 342 -19.25 -13.98 23.59
C VAL A 342 -19.03 -12.86 24.59
N ALA A 343 -18.39 -11.79 24.14
CA ALA A 343 -18.21 -10.55 24.91
C ALA A 343 -18.49 -9.32 24.04
N ALA A 344 -18.63 -8.15 24.67
CA ALA A 344 -18.88 -6.91 23.94
C ALA A 344 -18.24 -5.68 24.60
N GLY A 345 -18.03 -4.66 23.78
CA GLY A 345 -17.51 -3.35 24.18
C GLY A 345 -15.99 -3.21 23.99
N PRO A 346 -15.46 -1.96 24.05
CA PRO A 346 -14.04 -1.69 23.86
C PRO A 346 -13.13 -2.44 24.85
N SER A 347 -13.55 -2.55 26.11
CA SER A 347 -12.81 -3.29 27.14
C SER A 347 -12.68 -4.78 26.78
N ALA A 348 -13.75 -5.41 26.27
CA ALA A 348 -13.70 -6.80 25.84
C ALA A 348 -12.79 -7.02 24.61
N VAL A 349 -12.66 -6.02 23.73
CA VAL A 349 -11.72 -6.08 22.59
C VAL A 349 -10.28 -6.04 23.09
N ALA A 350 -9.98 -5.18 24.08
CA ALA A 350 -8.66 -5.13 24.70
C ALA A 350 -8.33 -6.44 25.46
N GLU A 351 -9.30 -6.99 26.20
CA GLU A 351 -9.17 -8.30 26.87
C GLU A 351 -8.93 -9.44 25.87
N ALA A 352 -9.65 -9.45 24.74
CA ALA A 352 -9.43 -10.41 23.67
C ALA A 352 -8.01 -10.34 23.08
N ALA A 353 -7.46 -9.13 22.94
CA ALA A 353 -6.09 -8.92 22.48
C ALA A 353 -5.05 -9.39 23.52
N ALA A 354 -5.36 -9.26 24.81
CA ALA A 354 -4.50 -9.71 25.93
C ALA A 354 -4.48 -11.24 26.12
N ARG A 355 -5.42 -12.00 25.53
CA ARG A 355 -5.46 -13.47 25.64
C ARG A 355 -4.16 -14.11 25.13
N PRO A 356 -3.74 -15.27 25.66
CA PRO A 356 -2.53 -15.94 25.21
C PRO A 356 -2.58 -16.35 23.73
N ALA A 357 -1.89 -15.61 22.86
CA ALA A 357 -1.74 -15.91 21.44
C ALA A 357 -0.27 -15.74 21.00
N ASP A 358 0.15 -16.54 20.04
CA ASP A 358 1.53 -16.47 19.51
C ASP A 358 1.64 -15.41 18.39
N TRP A 359 0.51 -15.10 17.76
CA TRP A 359 0.38 -14.11 16.70
C TRP A 359 -0.96 -13.38 16.77
N THR A 360 -0.96 -12.07 16.54
CA THR A 360 -2.18 -11.24 16.59
C THR A 360 -2.23 -10.33 15.36
N MET A 361 -3.32 -10.39 14.60
CA MET A 361 -3.62 -9.41 13.56
C MET A 361 -4.33 -8.21 14.19
N ASN A 362 -3.76 -7.01 14.06
CA ASN A 362 -4.45 -5.76 14.36
C ASN A 362 -4.89 -5.07 13.07
N ALA A 363 -6.15 -5.29 12.71
CA ALA A 363 -6.82 -4.72 11.54
C ALA A 363 -8.02 -3.84 11.91
N ILE A 364 -8.07 -3.36 13.17
CA ILE A 364 -9.06 -2.37 13.60
C ILE A 364 -8.73 -1.03 12.93
N VAL A 365 -9.72 -0.33 12.38
CA VAL A 365 -9.52 0.97 11.71
C VAL A 365 -9.40 2.10 12.74
N GLY A 366 -8.52 3.08 12.47
CA GLY A 366 -8.37 4.30 13.27
C GLY A 366 -7.74 4.08 14.65
N ALA A 367 -7.85 5.09 15.51
CA ALA A 367 -7.24 5.08 16.85
C ALA A 367 -7.79 3.98 17.79
N ALA A 368 -8.95 3.40 17.47
CA ALA A 368 -9.55 2.32 18.25
C ALA A 368 -8.68 1.05 18.31
N GLY A 369 -7.76 0.87 17.34
CA GLY A 369 -6.81 -0.25 17.33
C GLY A 369 -5.63 -0.09 18.29
N LEU A 370 -5.39 1.11 18.84
CA LEU A 370 -4.20 1.40 19.65
C LEU A 370 -4.16 0.61 20.96
N LEU A 371 -5.20 0.73 21.78
CA LEU A 371 -5.24 0.03 23.08
C LEU A 371 -5.17 -1.49 22.92
N PRO A 372 -5.99 -2.14 22.06
CA PRO A 372 -5.86 -3.57 21.78
C PRO A 372 -4.46 -3.96 21.25
N GLY A 373 -3.86 -3.13 20.39
CA GLY A 373 -2.50 -3.33 19.90
C GLY A 373 -1.47 -3.33 21.03
N LEU A 374 -1.55 -2.36 21.95
CA LEU A 374 -0.68 -2.29 23.12
C LEU A 374 -0.86 -3.51 24.04
N GLU A 375 -2.08 -3.98 24.27
CA GLU A 375 -2.31 -5.20 25.07
C GLU A 375 -1.68 -6.44 24.43
N ALA A 376 -1.83 -6.59 23.11
CA ALA A 376 -1.20 -7.68 22.37
C ALA A 376 0.33 -7.62 22.44
N ILE A 377 0.92 -6.42 22.42
CA ILE A 377 2.36 -6.20 22.54
C ILE A 377 2.86 -6.53 23.95
N ARG A 378 2.19 -6.05 25.01
CA ARG A 378 2.63 -6.23 26.41
C ARG A 378 2.76 -7.69 26.83
N ARG A 379 1.94 -8.57 26.25
CA ARG A 379 2.02 -10.02 26.45
C ARG A 379 3.32 -10.62 25.89
N GLY A 380 3.93 -9.98 24.91
CA GLY A 380 4.94 -10.57 24.05
C GLY A 380 4.34 -11.39 22.91
N GLY A 381 5.20 -11.87 22.01
CA GLY A 381 4.81 -12.59 20.79
C GLY A 381 4.86 -11.71 19.54
N THR A 382 4.06 -12.03 18.53
CA THR A 382 4.04 -11.29 17.25
C THR A 382 2.75 -10.49 17.07
N LEU A 383 2.87 -9.18 16.83
CA LEU A 383 1.80 -8.32 16.35
C LEU A 383 1.97 -8.08 14.85
N ALA A 384 1.07 -8.61 14.03
CA ALA A 384 0.92 -8.21 12.64
C ALA A 384 0.05 -6.95 12.58
N LEU A 385 0.64 -5.82 12.23
CA LEU A 385 0.03 -4.51 12.34
C LEU A 385 -0.40 -3.99 10.96
N ALA A 386 -1.71 -3.95 10.73
CA ALA A 386 -2.31 -3.33 9.54
C ALA A 386 -2.88 -1.92 9.84
N ASN A 387 -3.18 -1.64 11.10
CA ASN A 387 -3.66 -0.35 11.56
C ASN A 387 -2.52 0.66 11.69
N LYS A 388 -2.23 1.39 10.61
CA LYS A 388 -1.18 2.43 10.58
C LYS A 388 -1.42 3.54 11.61
N GLU A 389 -2.67 3.86 11.91
CA GLU A 389 -3.04 4.90 12.87
C GLU A 389 -2.50 4.65 14.28
N THR A 390 -2.24 3.38 14.65
CA THR A 390 -1.56 3.03 15.90
C THR A 390 -0.15 3.62 15.95
N LEU A 391 0.64 3.48 14.87
CA LEU A 391 2.00 4.03 14.81
C LEU A 391 2.00 5.53 14.57
N VAL A 392 1.04 6.05 13.80
CA VAL A 392 0.90 7.50 13.63
C VAL A 392 0.57 8.19 14.94
N ALA A 393 -0.39 7.66 15.72
CA ALA A 393 -0.81 8.31 16.95
C ALA A 393 0.18 8.12 18.11
N ALA A 394 0.86 6.96 18.17
CA ALA A 394 1.61 6.55 19.35
C ALA A 394 2.90 5.76 19.02
N GLY A 395 3.54 6.01 17.88
CA GLY A 395 4.70 5.24 17.39
C GLY A 395 5.77 4.99 18.45
N ARG A 396 6.33 6.06 19.04
CA ARG A 396 7.32 5.96 20.13
C ARG A 396 6.86 5.07 21.29
N LEU A 397 5.61 5.22 21.75
CA LEU A 397 5.05 4.41 22.84
C LEU A 397 4.92 2.94 22.44
N VAL A 398 4.41 2.68 21.24
CA VAL A 398 4.21 1.33 20.68
C VAL A 398 5.54 0.60 20.53
N MET A 399 6.53 1.27 19.92
CA MET A 399 7.86 0.69 19.69
C MET A 399 8.61 0.43 21.00
N ALA A 400 8.56 1.37 21.96
CA ALA A 400 9.17 1.18 23.28
C ALA A 400 8.50 0.06 24.09
N THR A 401 7.18 -0.06 23.99
CA THR A 401 6.43 -1.15 24.63
C THR A 401 6.82 -2.49 24.02
N ALA A 402 6.99 -2.56 22.70
CA ALA A 402 7.42 -3.78 22.02
C ALA A 402 8.85 -4.20 22.38
N GLU A 403 9.77 -3.24 22.47
CA GLU A 403 11.14 -3.49 22.94
C GLU A 403 11.14 -4.02 24.38
N THR A 404 10.40 -3.37 25.28
CA THR A 404 10.31 -3.76 26.70
C THR A 404 9.71 -5.16 26.88
N ALA A 405 8.68 -5.49 26.11
CA ALA A 405 8.00 -6.79 26.18
C ALA A 405 8.71 -7.90 25.37
N GLY A 406 9.73 -7.57 24.57
CA GLY A 406 10.34 -8.50 23.63
C GLY A 406 9.37 -8.97 22.53
N ALA A 407 8.39 -8.15 22.18
CA ALA A 407 7.43 -8.43 21.12
C ALA A 407 8.00 -8.11 19.74
N THR A 408 7.52 -8.82 18.71
CA THR A 408 7.83 -8.55 17.31
C THR A 408 6.66 -7.84 16.65
N ILE A 409 6.90 -6.67 16.05
CA ILE A 409 5.91 -6.01 15.18
C ILE A 409 6.24 -6.35 13.73
N LEU A 410 5.25 -6.85 12.99
CA LEU A 410 5.34 -7.14 11.56
C LEU A 410 4.40 -6.20 10.81
N PRO A 411 4.89 -5.33 9.92
CA PRO A 411 4.03 -4.48 9.12
C PRO A 411 3.20 -5.29 8.13
N VAL A 412 1.91 -4.98 8.08
CA VAL A 412 0.95 -5.55 7.12
C VAL A 412 0.53 -4.51 6.09
N ASP A 413 0.75 -3.23 6.33
CA ASP A 413 0.62 -2.23 5.27
C ASP A 413 1.59 -2.54 4.12
N SER A 414 1.16 -2.33 2.88
CA SER A 414 1.78 -2.97 1.72
C SER A 414 3.20 -2.47 1.47
N GLU A 415 3.40 -1.16 1.65
CA GLU A 415 4.65 -0.44 1.47
C GLU A 415 5.63 -0.74 2.60
N HIS A 416 5.18 -0.78 3.85
CA HIS A 416 6.03 -1.11 5.01
C HIS A 416 6.38 -2.59 5.05
N SER A 417 5.45 -3.46 4.63
CA SER A 417 5.74 -4.88 4.43
C SER A 417 6.79 -5.07 3.34
N ALA A 418 6.72 -4.27 2.27
CA ALA A 418 7.72 -4.24 1.21
C ALA A 418 9.09 -3.76 1.71
N VAL A 419 9.16 -2.67 2.46
CA VAL A 419 10.40 -2.20 3.10
C VAL A 419 10.96 -3.28 4.02
N PHE A 420 10.13 -3.86 4.91
CA PHE A 420 10.56 -4.89 5.85
C PHE A 420 11.11 -6.13 5.13
N GLN A 421 10.51 -6.50 4.00
CA GLN A 421 10.99 -7.60 3.16
C GLN A 421 12.31 -7.27 2.46
N ALA A 422 12.48 -6.03 1.97
CA ALA A 422 13.71 -5.58 1.33
C ALA A 422 14.88 -5.46 2.32
N LEU A 423 14.60 -5.20 3.60
CA LEU A 423 15.60 -5.14 4.68
C LEU A 423 16.02 -6.50 5.23
N ARG A 424 15.42 -7.61 4.76
CA ARG A 424 15.73 -8.93 5.31
C ARG A 424 17.14 -9.39 4.94
N GLY A 425 17.99 -9.44 5.95
CA GLY A 425 19.39 -9.88 5.82
C GLY A 425 20.37 -8.70 5.76
N GLU A 426 19.85 -7.49 5.62
CA GLU A 426 20.63 -6.24 5.56
C GLU A 426 20.84 -5.64 6.96
N ASP A 427 21.89 -4.82 7.09
CA ASP A 427 22.09 -3.99 8.27
C ASP A 427 21.33 -2.67 8.12
N GLY A 428 20.45 -2.36 9.06
CA GLY A 428 19.68 -1.11 9.06
C GLY A 428 20.56 0.16 9.03
N ARG A 429 21.84 0.08 9.42
CA ARG A 429 22.80 1.19 9.35
C ARG A 429 23.29 1.51 7.94
N GLU A 430 23.12 0.56 7.02
CA GLU A 430 23.47 0.69 5.60
C GLU A 430 22.32 1.29 4.79
N VAL A 431 21.13 1.39 5.38
CA VAL A 431 19.98 2.08 4.78
C VAL A 431 20.26 3.58 4.75
N GLU A 432 20.20 4.14 3.55
CA GLU A 432 20.32 5.57 3.30
C GLU A 432 18.93 6.23 3.26
N ARG A 433 17.98 5.59 2.58
CA ARG A 433 16.63 6.14 2.37
C ARG A 433 15.58 5.07 2.10
N LEU A 434 14.33 5.40 2.40
CA LEU A 434 13.14 4.64 2.00
C LEU A 434 12.39 5.41 0.93
N ILE A 435 11.88 4.70 -0.06
CA ILE A 435 11.04 5.26 -1.11
C ILE A 435 9.69 4.55 -1.05
N LEU A 436 8.70 5.25 -0.50
CA LEU A 436 7.32 4.80 -0.41
C LEU A 436 6.61 5.14 -1.72
N THR A 437 6.10 4.13 -2.42
CA THR A 437 5.38 4.39 -3.66
C THR A 437 3.90 4.65 -3.39
N ALA A 438 3.23 5.48 -4.17
CA ALA A 438 1.81 5.78 -4.05
C ALA A 438 1.11 5.64 -5.41
N SER A 439 -0.13 5.15 -5.45
CA SER A 439 -0.89 5.05 -6.70
C SER A 439 -1.22 6.42 -7.34
N GLY A 440 -1.25 7.47 -6.50
CA GLY A 440 -1.75 8.81 -6.81
C GLY A 440 -3.26 8.98 -6.65
N GLY A 441 -4.00 7.90 -6.35
CA GLY A 441 -5.44 7.93 -6.10
C GLY A 441 -6.29 8.37 -7.32
N ALA A 442 -7.56 8.68 -7.05
CA ALA A 442 -8.58 8.99 -8.07
C ALA A 442 -8.22 10.22 -8.93
N PHE A 443 -7.65 11.25 -8.29
CA PHE A 443 -7.47 12.58 -8.89
C PHE A 443 -6.05 12.85 -9.38
N ARG A 444 -5.30 11.77 -9.56
CA ARG A 444 -3.90 11.79 -9.97
C ARG A 444 -3.64 12.65 -11.20
N ASP A 445 -4.52 12.54 -12.20
CA ASP A 445 -4.35 13.13 -13.53
C ASP A 445 -5.37 14.25 -13.82
N TRP A 446 -6.08 14.76 -12.79
CA TRP A 446 -7.00 15.89 -12.92
C TRP A 446 -6.25 17.24 -13.00
N SER A 447 -6.87 18.30 -13.50
CA SER A 447 -6.33 19.65 -13.28
C SER A 447 -6.52 20.09 -11.83
N LEU A 448 -5.67 21.00 -11.33
CA LEU A 448 -5.80 21.55 -9.97
C LEU A 448 -7.15 22.27 -9.78
N ASP A 449 -7.59 23.06 -10.78
CA ASP A 449 -8.86 23.77 -10.74
C ASP A 449 -10.06 22.84 -10.53
N ARG A 450 -10.01 21.64 -11.13
CA ARG A 450 -11.08 20.65 -11.02
C ARG A 450 -11.16 20.02 -9.63
N LEU A 451 -10.07 19.98 -8.86
CA LEU A 451 -10.04 19.36 -7.53
C LEU A 451 -11.00 20.04 -6.55
N ALA A 452 -11.22 21.35 -6.71
CA ALA A 452 -12.12 22.12 -5.86
C ALA A 452 -13.57 21.62 -5.91
N ASP A 453 -13.97 21.04 -7.05
CA ASP A 453 -15.31 20.54 -7.32
C ASP A 453 -15.43 19.02 -7.16
N ALA A 454 -14.39 18.35 -6.67
CA ALA A 454 -14.38 16.90 -6.50
C ALA A 454 -15.48 16.43 -5.54
N THR A 455 -16.28 15.46 -6.01
CA THR A 455 -17.38 14.87 -5.22
C THR A 455 -16.92 13.67 -4.39
N VAL A 456 -17.73 13.29 -3.40
CA VAL A 456 -17.50 12.08 -2.58
C VAL A 456 -17.51 10.84 -3.47
N GLU A 457 -18.41 10.77 -4.43
CA GLU A 457 -18.56 9.65 -5.36
C GLU A 457 -17.30 9.48 -6.23
N GLU A 458 -16.78 10.57 -6.78
CA GLU A 458 -15.55 10.53 -7.59
C GLU A 458 -14.33 10.18 -6.72
N ALA A 459 -14.24 10.72 -5.51
CA ALA A 459 -13.16 10.44 -4.56
C ALA A 459 -13.19 9.00 -4.03
N SER A 460 -14.36 8.33 -4.08
CA SER A 460 -14.56 6.95 -3.66
C SER A 460 -14.19 5.92 -4.74
N SER A 461 -13.63 6.34 -5.87
CA SER A 461 -13.18 5.46 -6.95
C SER A 461 -11.66 5.24 -6.90
N HIS A 462 -11.20 3.99 -6.83
CA HIS A 462 -9.76 3.70 -6.85
C HIS A 462 -9.37 2.93 -8.12
N PRO A 463 -8.30 3.31 -8.84
CA PRO A 463 -7.94 2.66 -10.11
C PRO A 463 -7.45 1.22 -9.97
N ASN A 464 -6.72 0.91 -8.88
CA ASN A 464 -5.97 -0.35 -8.77
C ASN A 464 -6.41 -1.29 -7.64
N TRP A 465 -7.16 -0.80 -6.66
CA TRP A 465 -7.38 -1.50 -5.39
C TRP A 465 -8.87 -1.50 -5.05
N ALA A 466 -9.41 -2.65 -4.67
CA ALA A 466 -10.74 -2.74 -4.09
C ALA A 466 -10.63 -2.51 -2.58
N MET A 467 -10.90 -1.28 -2.13
CA MET A 467 -10.79 -0.89 -0.72
C MET A 467 -12.09 -0.26 -0.24
N GLY A 468 -12.22 -0.04 1.07
CA GLY A 468 -13.36 0.67 1.60
C GLY A 468 -13.31 2.17 1.30
N GLN A 469 -14.44 2.85 1.54
CA GLN A 469 -14.64 4.22 1.10
C GLN A 469 -13.63 5.20 1.72
N ARG A 470 -13.34 5.06 3.02
CA ARG A 470 -12.48 6.01 3.74
C ARG A 470 -11.05 6.01 3.22
N ILE A 471 -10.45 4.83 3.15
CA ILE A 471 -9.08 4.66 2.64
C ILE A 471 -8.98 5.04 1.15
N THR A 472 -10.05 4.87 0.38
CA THR A 472 -10.09 5.28 -1.03
C THR A 472 -10.00 6.81 -1.16
N ILE A 473 -10.75 7.55 -0.35
CA ILE A 473 -10.68 9.01 -0.32
C ILE A 473 -9.33 9.49 0.23
N ASP A 474 -8.81 8.84 1.28
CA ASP A 474 -7.48 9.15 1.82
C ASP A 474 -6.37 8.90 0.79
N SER A 475 -6.54 7.92 -0.10
CA SER A 475 -5.64 7.69 -1.24
C SER A 475 -5.75 8.82 -2.27
N ALA A 476 -6.97 9.26 -2.61
CA ALA A 476 -7.20 10.38 -3.52
C ALA A 476 -6.59 11.70 -3.02
N SER A 477 -6.66 11.97 -1.71
CA SER A 477 -6.10 13.18 -1.08
C SER A 477 -4.65 13.05 -0.63
N MET A 478 -4.06 11.86 -0.79
CA MET A 478 -2.74 11.50 -0.27
C MET A 478 -2.58 11.50 1.25
N PHE A 479 -3.67 11.61 2.02
CA PHE A 479 -3.63 11.41 3.47
C PHE A 479 -3.21 10.00 3.84
N ASN A 480 -3.58 9.00 3.02
CA ASN A 480 -3.13 7.63 3.23
C ASN A 480 -1.60 7.58 3.21
N LYS A 481 -0.96 8.13 2.17
CA LYS A 481 0.51 8.16 2.06
C LYS A 481 1.16 9.04 3.13
N ALA A 482 0.51 10.12 3.54
CA ALA A 482 0.98 10.98 4.62
C ALA A 482 1.05 10.24 5.96
N LEU A 483 0.03 9.44 6.30
CA LEU A 483 0.06 8.55 7.47
C LEU A 483 1.20 7.53 7.36
N GLU A 484 1.40 6.96 6.19
CA GLU A 484 2.43 5.95 5.95
C GLU A 484 3.86 6.50 6.04
N VAL A 485 4.08 7.77 5.70
CA VAL A 485 5.35 8.46 5.94
C VAL A 485 5.66 8.52 7.44
N ILE A 486 4.67 8.89 8.26
CA ILE A 486 4.83 8.93 9.72
C ILE A 486 5.05 7.51 10.26
N GLU A 487 4.28 6.54 9.79
CA GLU A 487 4.43 5.13 10.17
C GLU A 487 5.82 4.58 9.83
N ALA A 488 6.36 4.90 8.64
CA ALA A 488 7.69 4.44 8.24
C ALA A 488 8.79 5.03 9.11
N HIS A 489 8.66 6.31 9.50
CA HIS A 489 9.56 6.96 10.45
C HIS A 489 9.60 6.20 11.78
N GLU A 490 8.42 5.95 12.36
CA GLU A 490 8.27 5.31 13.67
C GLU A 490 8.72 3.84 13.64
N LEU A 491 8.36 3.10 12.57
CA LEU A 491 8.63 1.67 12.48
C LEU A 491 10.09 1.34 12.17
N PHE A 492 10.74 2.11 11.29
CA PHE A 492 12.10 1.84 10.82
C PHE A 492 13.16 2.77 11.44
N GLY A 493 12.76 3.74 12.27
CA GLY A 493 13.69 4.59 13.02
C GLY A 493 14.57 5.50 12.15
N LEU A 494 14.15 5.79 10.92
CA LEU A 494 14.87 6.64 9.98
C LEU A 494 14.42 8.10 10.11
N PRO A 495 15.32 9.09 9.96
CA PRO A 495 14.91 10.50 10.00
C PRO A 495 13.92 10.82 8.88
N ALA A 496 13.02 11.79 9.11
CA ALA A 496 12.01 12.19 8.12
C ALA A 496 12.61 12.55 6.75
N SER A 497 13.80 13.16 6.74
CA SER A 497 14.55 13.50 5.51
C SER A 497 15.02 12.31 4.69
N ALA A 498 15.01 11.09 5.25
CA ALA A 498 15.37 9.85 4.57
C ALA A 498 14.15 9.10 4.01
N ILE A 499 12.95 9.68 4.09
CA ILE A 499 11.72 9.09 3.58
C ILE A 499 11.24 9.90 2.39
N GLU A 500 11.17 9.25 1.23
CA GLU A 500 10.73 9.82 -0.02
C GLU A 500 9.40 9.20 -0.47
N VAL A 501 8.60 9.99 -1.18
CA VAL A 501 7.35 9.53 -1.78
C VAL A 501 7.45 9.65 -3.31
N LEU A 502 7.15 8.56 -4.02
CA LEU A 502 7.03 8.57 -5.48
C LEU A 502 5.65 8.09 -5.91
N ILE A 503 5.08 8.73 -6.92
CA ILE A 503 3.87 8.25 -7.58
C ILE A 503 4.25 7.10 -8.53
N HIS A 504 3.71 5.92 -8.27
CA HIS A 504 3.81 4.72 -9.09
C HIS A 504 2.40 4.25 -9.49
N PRO A 505 1.87 4.74 -10.62
CA PRO A 505 0.50 4.48 -11.08
C PRO A 505 0.13 3.01 -11.19
N GLU A 506 1.07 2.12 -11.50
CA GLU A 506 0.81 0.70 -11.69
C GLU A 506 0.66 -0.06 -10.37
N SER A 507 1.16 0.51 -9.25
CA SER A 507 1.10 -0.10 -7.90
C SER A 507 1.70 -1.51 -7.81
N LEU A 508 2.71 -1.80 -8.64
CA LEU A 508 3.40 -3.10 -8.69
C LEU A 508 4.67 -3.11 -7.86
N VAL A 509 5.45 -2.03 -7.91
CA VAL A 509 6.53 -1.78 -6.96
C VAL A 509 5.89 -1.16 -5.74
N HIS A 510 5.92 -1.85 -4.60
CA HIS A 510 5.26 -1.34 -3.38
C HIS A 510 6.18 -0.39 -2.60
N ALA A 511 7.46 -0.71 -2.47
CA ALA A 511 8.46 0.20 -1.91
C ALA A 511 9.86 -0.14 -2.40
N LEU A 512 10.76 0.83 -2.25
CA LEU A 512 12.20 0.65 -2.46
C LEU A 512 12.98 1.07 -1.22
N VAL A 513 14.14 0.45 -1.05
CA VAL A 513 15.12 0.78 -0.01
C VAL A 513 16.43 1.11 -0.71
N GLY A 514 16.95 2.31 -0.44
CA GLY A 514 18.25 2.77 -0.92
C GLY A 514 19.33 2.57 0.12
N PHE A 515 20.49 2.11 -0.32
CA PHE A 515 21.65 1.83 0.53
C PHE A 515 22.81 2.79 0.22
N ARG A 516 23.72 2.93 1.19
CA ARG A 516 24.85 3.88 1.15
C ARG A 516 25.88 3.62 0.04
N ASP A 517 25.82 2.47 -0.60
CA ASP A 517 26.63 2.11 -1.77
C ASP A 517 25.97 2.54 -3.11
N GLY A 518 24.79 3.15 -3.05
CA GLY A 518 24.00 3.58 -4.19
C GLY A 518 23.03 2.52 -4.74
N ALA A 519 22.99 1.32 -4.16
CA ALA A 519 22.06 0.27 -4.59
C ALA A 519 20.63 0.57 -4.14
N LEU A 520 19.66 0.07 -4.92
CA LEU A 520 18.24 0.08 -4.58
C LEU A 520 17.71 -1.35 -4.60
N MET A 521 17.00 -1.74 -3.53
CA MET A 521 16.20 -2.97 -3.50
C MET A 521 14.73 -2.62 -3.53
N ALA A 522 13.98 -3.25 -4.42
CA ALA A 522 12.55 -3.03 -4.57
C ALA A 522 11.78 -4.33 -4.29
N HIS A 523 10.63 -4.21 -3.62
CA HIS A 523 9.68 -5.31 -3.52
C HIS A 523 8.56 -5.11 -4.55
N LEU A 524 8.35 -6.13 -5.38
CA LEU A 524 7.31 -6.16 -6.41
C LEU A 524 6.25 -7.21 -6.08
N GLY A 525 4.98 -6.86 -6.27
CA GLY A 525 3.84 -7.76 -6.06
C GLY A 525 2.62 -7.31 -6.86
N ALA A 526 1.67 -8.23 -7.06
CA ALA A 526 0.35 -7.83 -7.52
C ALA A 526 -0.30 -6.96 -6.42
N PRO A 527 -1.18 -6.00 -6.75
CA PRO A 527 -1.89 -5.17 -5.78
C PRO A 527 -2.91 -6.00 -4.99
N ASP A 528 -2.40 -6.82 -4.07
CA ASP A 528 -3.15 -7.80 -3.29
C ASP A 528 -2.56 -7.91 -1.87
N MET A 529 -3.35 -7.50 -0.87
CA MET A 529 -2.93 -7.50 0.53
C MET A 529 -2.56 -8.87 1.08
N ARG A 530 -2.97 -9.96 0.42
CA ARG A 530 -2.57 -11.32 0.81
C ARG A 530 -1.06 -11.52 0.74
N HIS A 531 -0.33 -10.71 -0.06
CA HIS A 531 1.14 -10.68 -0.02
C HIS A 531 1.67 -10.27 1.36
N ALA A 532 1.26 -9.09 1.85
CA ALA A 532 1.74 -8.55 3.12
C ALA A 532 1.23 -9.35 4.32
N ILE A 533 -0.06 -9.70 4.33
CA ILE A 533 -0.69 -10.52 5.36
C ILE A 533 -0.03 -11.91 5.41
N GLY A 534 0.13 -12.54 4.23
CA GLY A 534 0.73 -13.85 4.11
C GLY A 534 2.20 -13.86 4.54
N TYR A 535 2.94 -12.80 4.23
CA TYR A 535 4.31 -12.64 4.72
C TYR A 535 4.35 -12.53 6.25
N ALA A 536 3.53 -11.67 6.85
CA ALA A 536 3.45 -11.52 8.30
C ALA A 536 3.00 -12.81 9.02
N LEU A 537 2.09 -13.58 8.42
CA LEU A 537 1.58 -14.84 8.96
C LEU A 537 2.64 -15.96 8.95
N ASN A 538 3.48 -16.02 7.91
CA ASN A 538 4.48 -17.08 7.71
C ASN A 538 5.91 -16.70 8.14
N HIS A 539 6.11 -15.45 8.55
CA HIS A 539 7.40 -14.94 9.01
C HIS A 539 8.03 -15.86 10.06
N PRO A 540 9.33 -16.21 9.96
CA PRO A 540 10.34 -15.64 9.04
C PRO A 540 10.46 -16.34 7.67
N THR A 541 9.60 -17.32 7.39
CA THR A 541 9.64 -18.12 6.15
C THR A 541 8.62 -17.62 5.13
N ARG A 542 8.69 -18.12 3.90
CA ARG A 542 7.67 -17.88 2.86
C ARG A 542 6.88 -19.16 2.63
N ALA A 543 5.56 -19.01 2.47
CA ALA A 543 4.67 -20.09 2.07
C ALA A 543 3.98 -19.74 0.74
N PRO A 544 3.43 -20.72 0.00
CA PRO A 544 2.57 -20.45 -1.14
C PRO A 544 1.36 -19.59 -0.75
N LEU A 545 1.05 -18.57 -1.57
CA LEU A 545 -0.09 -17.68 -1.37
C LEU A 545 -0.96 -17.68 -2.64
N PRO A 546 -2.29 -17.50 -2.52
CA PRO A 546 -3.23 -17.49 -3.64
C PRO A 546 -3.25 -16.11 -4.33
N VAL A 547 -2.08 -15.65 -4.77
CA VAL A 547 -1.85 -14.34 -5.40
C VAL A 547 -1.38 -14.54 -6.83
N GLU A 548 -1.72 -13.59 -7.70
CA GLU A 548 -1.31 -13.63 -9.10
C GLU A 548 0.22 -13.55 -9.23
N ARG A 549 0.77 -14.26 -10.23
CA ARG A 549 2.20 -14.19 -10.55
C ARG A 549 2.42 -13.09 -11.56
N LEU A 550 3.31 -12.16 -11.24
CA LEU A 550 3.68 -11.07 -12.15
C LEU A 550 4.38 -11.62 -13.39
N ASP A 551 3.96 -11.14 -14.56
CA ASP A 551 4.66 -11.32 -15.84
C ASP A 551 5.20 -9.96 -16.28
N LEU A 552 6.50 -9.73 -16.04
CA LEU A 552 7.14 -8.45 -16.35
C LEU A 552 7.16 -8.13 -17.85
N ALA A 553 7.21 -9.15 -18.71
CA ALA A 553 7.18 -8.94 -20.16
C ALA A 553 5.79 -8.47 -20.61
N ALA A 554 4.72 -8.99 -19.99
CA ALA A 554 3.36 -8.53 -20.22
C ALA A 554 3.09 -7.14 -19.63
N ILE A 555 3.67 -6.83 -18.46
CA ILE A 555 3.56 -5.51 -17.82
C ILE A 555 4.24 -4.43 -18.68
N GLY A 556 5.44 -4.70 -19.18
CA GLY A 556 6.17 -3.85 -20.11
C GLY A 556 6.79 -2.57 -19.51
N ARG A 557 6.03 -1.78 -18.76
CA ARG A 557 6.46 -0.49 -18.22
C ARG A 557 6.09 -0.31 -16.75
N LEU A 558 7.01 0.27 -15.99
CA LEU A 558 6.80 0.78 -14.64
C LEU A 558 7.13 2.28 -14.66
N THR A 559 6.21 3.13 -14.19
CA THR A 559 6.41 4.58 -14.19
C THR A 559 6.56 5.13 -12.78
N PHE A 560 7.41 6.15 -12.64
CA PHE A 560 7.66 6.85 -11.39
C PHE A 560 7.68 8.35 -11.66
N ARG A 561 7.02 9.13 -10.81
CA ARG A 561 7.06 10.60 -10.84
C ARG A 561 6.98 11.19 -9.44
N ALA A 562 7.53 12.38 -9.25
CA ALA A 562 7.37 13.10 -7.99
C ALA A 562 5.89 13.48 -7.77
N PRO A 563 5.40 13.49 -6.52
CA PRO A 563 4.09 14.06 -6.21
C PRO A 563 4.10 15.59 -6.42
N GLU A 564 3.00 16.13 -6.95
CA GLU A 564 2.81 17.59 -7.08
C GLU A 564 2.40 18.18 -5.71
N PRO A 565 3.18 19.11 -5.11
CA PRO A 565 2.88 19.64 -3.78
C PRO A 565 1.50 20.29 -3.66
N ASP A 566 1.11 21.10 -4.65
CA ASP A 566 -0.18 21.82 -4.65
C ASP A 566 -1.39 20.87 -4.76
N ARG A 567 -1.18 19.71 -5.38
CA ARG A 567 -2.20 18.66 -5.49
C ARG A 567 -2.34 17.85 -4.20
N TYR A 568 -1.22 17.65 -3.49
CA TYR A 568 -1.13 16.75 -2.34
C TYR A 568 -0.57 17.45 -1.09
N PRO A 569 -1.25 18.48 -0.58
CA PRO A 569 -0.80 19.23 0.60
C PRO A 569 -0.71 18.36 1.87
N ALA A 570 -1.46 17.25 1.91
CA ALA A 570 -1.40 16.28 3.00
C ALA A 570 0.01 15.73 3.25
N LEU A 571 0.83 15.64 2.18
CA LEU A 571 2.21 15.24 2.33
C LEU A 571 2.95 16.25 3.20
N ALA A 572 3.05 17.53 2.82
CA ALA A 572 3.77 18.53 3.63
C ALA A 572 3.38 18.54 5.12
N LEU A 573 2.11 18.29 5.44
CA LEU A 573 1.63 18.18 6.82
C LEU A 573 2.24 17.01 7.60
N ALA A 574 2.46 15.85 6.97
CA ALA A 574 3.10 14.71 7.64
C ALA A 574 4.56 14.99 8.01
N TRP A 575 5.31 15.72 7.17
CA TRP A 575 6.70 16.05 7.44
C TRP A 575 6.77 17.06 8.59
N ARG A 576 5.87 18.06 8.57
CA ARG A 576 5.69 18.98 9.70
C ARG A 576 5.38 18.24 11.01
N VAL A 577 4.49 17.25 10.98
CA VAL A 577 4.15 16.43 12.17
C VAL A 577 5.38 15.69 12.70
N LEU A 578 6.22 15.15 11.82
CA LEU A 578 7.48 14.49 12.21
C LEU A 578 8.51 15.47 12.79
N GLU A 579 8.57 16.69 12.27
CA GLU A 579 9.45 17.75 12.78
C GLU A 579 9.02 18.25 14.16
N GLU A 580 7.72 18.45 14.37
CA GLU A 580 7.16 18.89 15.66
C GLU A 580 7.21 17.76 16.72
N GLY A 581 6.92 16.52 16.31
CA GLY A 581 6.95 15.35 17.18
C GLY A 581 5.89 15.36 18.29
N GLY A 582 6.21 14.75 19.44
CA GLY A 582 5.32 14.70 20.60
C GLY A 582 4.01 13.96 20.32
N VAL A 583 2.88 14.63 20.59
CA VAL A 583 1.52 14.10 20.33
C VAL A 583 0.93 14.58 19.00
N MET A 584 1.72 15.21 18.13
CA MET A 584 1.20 15.77 16.87
C MET A 584 0.73 14.71 15.88
N GLY A 585 1.28 13.50 15.93
CA GLY A 585 0.76 12.37 15.16
C GLY A 585 -0.68 12.00 15.53
N ALA A 586 -1.00 11.99 16.83
CA ALA A 586 -2.36 11.75 17.32
C ALA A 586 -3.32 12.87 16.88
N ALA A 587 -2.86 14.12 16.99
CA ALA A 587 -3.62 15.28 16.55
C ALA A 587 -3.88 15.28 15.03
N PHE A 588 -2.86 14.95 14.23
CA PHE A 588 -2.95 14.82 12.79
C PHE A 588 -3.98 13.76 12.38
N ASN A 589 -3.90 12.56 12.97
CA ASN A 589 -4.84 11.49 12.69
C ASN A 589 -6.28 11.89 13.04
N ALA A 590 -6.48 12.43 14.24
CA ALA A 590 -7.77 12.89 14.72
C ALA A 590 -8.40 13.97 13.82
N ALA A 591 -7.62 15.00 13.46
CA ALA A 591 -8.08 16.07 12.59
C ALA A 591 -8.41 15.56 11.19
N LYS A 592 -7.59 14.64 10.66
CA LYS A 592 -7.80 13.99 9.36
C LYS A 592 -9.11 13.20 9.34
N GLU A 593 -9.37 12.39 10.36
CA GLU A 593 -10.63 11.64 10.47
C GLU A 593 -11.85 12.57 10.52
N VAL A 594 -11.78 13.67 11.26
CA VAL A 594 -12.87 14.67 11.31
C VAL A 594 -13.06 15.38 9.98
N ALA A 595 -11.97 15.74 9.29
CA ALA A 595 -12.02 16.34 7.98
C ALA A 595 -12.65 15.40 6.93
N LEU A 596 -12.25 14.12 6.95
CA LEU A 596 -12.83 13.10 6.09
C LEU A 596 -14.33 12.91 6.37
N ASP A 597 -14.73 12.84 7.64
CA ASP A 597 -16.13 12.73 8.04
C ASP A 597 -16.95 13.93 7.54
N ALA A 598 -16.39 15.14 7.63
CA ALA A 598 -17.02 16.34 7.11
C ALA A 598 -17.15 16.30 5.58
N PHE A 599 -16.13 15.85 4.86
CA PHE A 599 -16.19 15.69 3.40
C PHE A 599 -17.22 14.63 2.98
N LEU A 600 -17.24 13.47 3.63
CA LEU A 600 -18.26 12.43 3.44
C LEU A 600 -19.67 12.95 3.71
N ALA A 601 -19.83 13.82 4.70
CA ALA A 601 -21.08 14.51 5.01
C ALA A 601 -21.37 15.70 4.08
N ARG A 602 -20.61 15.90 2.99
CA ARG A 602 -20.70 17.00 2.03
C ARG A 602 -20.72 18.39 2.68
N SER A 603 -19.98 18.50 3.78
CA SER A 603 -19.97 19.68 4.64
C SER A 603 -18.78 20.61 4.39
N ILE A 604 -17.75 20.07 3.75
CA ILE A 604 -16.57 20.78 3.26
C ILE A 604 -16.23 20.22 1.88
N ARG A 605 -15.43 20.94 1.09
CA ARG A 605 -14.91 20.43 -0.19
C ARG A 605 -13.75 19.46 0.03
N PHE A 606 -13.40 18.73 -1.01
CA PHE A 606 -12.24 17.83 -0.99
C PHE A 606 -10.94 18.57 -0.63
N THR A 607 -10.71 19.74 -1.24
CA THR A 607 -9.53 20.58 -1.01
C THR A 607 -9.47 21.17 0.39
N ASP A 608 -10.61 21.30 1.08
CA ASP A 608 -10.68 21.88 2.42
C ASP A 608 -10.12 20.92 3.48
N MET A 609 -10.08 19.61 3.21
CA MET A 609 -9.63 18.61 4.18
C MET A 609 -8.22 18.91 4.72
N ALA A 610 -7.27 19.24 3.82
CA ALA A 610 -5.92 19.60 4.24
C ALA A 610 -5.88 20.92 5.03
N SER A 611 -6.74 21.88 4.68
CA SER A 611 -6.86 23.13 5.42
C SER A 611 -7.39 22.91 6.84
N VAL A 612 -8.39 22.03 7.01
CA VAL A 612 -8.92 21.66 8.33
C VAL A 612 -7.82 21.05 9.20
N VAL A 613 -7.04 20.11 8.65
CA VAL A 613 -5.93 19.48 9.37
C VAL A 613 -4.86 20.51 9.73
N SER A 614 -4.39 21.31 8.77
CA SER A 614 -3.38 22.34 9.00
C SER A 614 -3.78 23.31 10.11
N ARG A 615 -4.99 23.89 10.03
CA ARG A 615 -5.50 24.85 11.03
C ARG A 615 -5.70 24.21 12.40
N THR A 616 -6.01 22.92 12.44
CA THR A 616 -6.11 22.18 13.70
C THR A 616 -4.74 22.03 14.34
N LEU A 617 -3.72 21.63 13.57
CA LEU A 617 -2.34 21.58 14.04
C LEU A 617 -1.86 22.95 14.53
N ASP A 618 -2.05 24.01 13.75
CA ASP A 618 -1.65 25.39 14.11
C ASP A 618 -2.21 25.82 15.48
N ARG A 619 -3.47 25.49 15.75
CA ARG A 619 -4.12 25.82 17.02
C ARG A 619 -3.58 25.02 18.19
N LEU A 620 -3.19 23.77 17.96
CA LEU A 620 -2.62 22.92 19.01
C LEU A 620 -1.18 23.31 19.32
N SER A 621 -0.38 23.61 18.29
CA SER A 621 0.99 24.11 18.46
C SER A 621 1.02 25.45 19.22
N GLY A 622 -0.04 26.26 19.09
CA GLY A 622 -0.21 27.52 19.84
C GLY A 622 -0.84 27.39 21.23
N ASP A 623 -1.35 26.21 21.62
CA ASP A 623 -2.06 26.00 22.89
C ASP A 623 -1.09 25.51 23.98
N THR A 624 -0.65 26.42 24.84
CA THR A 624 0.29 26.14 25.95
C THR A 624 -0.32 25.33 27.10
N THR A 625 -1.63 25.04 27.05
CA THR A 625 -2.32 24.25 28.08
C THR A 625 -2.30 22.75 27.82
N LEU A 626 -2.03 22.36 26.58
CA LEU A 626 -1.65 21.00 26.26
C LEU A 626 -0.26 20.74 26.84
N PRO A 627 0.05 19.52 27.33
CA PRO A 627 1.42 19.16 27.60
C PRO A 627 2.17 19.25 26.27
N ILE A 628 2.82 20.40 26.01
CA ILE A 628 3.73 20.57 24.89
C ILE A 628 4.91 19.68 25.21
N LEU A 629 4.79 18.44 24.76
CA LEU A 629 5.88 17.51 24.68
C LEU A 629 6.66 17.89 23.41
N GLY A 630 7.46 18.96 23.47
CA GLY A 630 8.48 19.21 22.43
C GLY A 630 9.38 17.98 22.25
N PRO A 631 10.22 17.92 21.20
CA PRO A 631 11.00 16.73 20.85
C PRO A 631 11.79 16.12 22.03
N ASP A 632 12.24 16.97 22.96
CA ASP A 632 13.01 16.62 24.17
C ASP A 632 12.16 16.20 25.39
N SER A 633 10.85 16.14 25.24
CA SER A 633 9.96 15.87 26.36
C SER A 633 9.82 14.37 26.64
N ALA A 634 9.35 14.06 27.86
CA ALA A 634 9.10 12.68 28.26
C ALA A 634 8.19 11.97 27.25
N MET A 635 8.44 10.68 27.02
CA MET A 635 7.63 9.87 26.10
C MET A 635 6.15 9.94 26.52
N PRO A 636 5.22 10.29 25.60
CA PRO A 636 3.81 10.38 25.94
C PRO A 636 3.27 9.02 26.37
N GLY A 637 2.48 9.02 27.44
CA GLY A 637 1.69 7.86 27.85
C GLY A 637 0.46 7.68 26.97
N LEU A 638 -0.24 6.56 27.14
CA LEU A 638 -1.49 6.30 26.41
C LEU A 638 -2.55 7.38 26.71
N GLU A 639 -2.64 7.84 27.95
CA GLU A 639 -3.59 8.89 28.34
C GLU A 639 -3.31 10.22 27.62
N ASP A 640 -2.04 10.60 27.46
CA ASP A 640 -1.65 11.81 26.74
C ASP A 640 -2.05 11.74 25.26
N VAL A 641 -1.82 10.58 24.62
CA VAL A 641 -2.20 10.33 23.22
C VAL A 641 -3.72 10.42 23.04
N LEU A 642 -4.49 9.77 23.93
CA LEU A 642 -5.95 9.78 23.87
C LEU A 642 -6.53 11.17 24.13
N GLU A 643 -5.93 11.93 25.05
CA GLU A 643 -6.33 13.31 25.32
C GLU A 643 -6.03 14.23 24.14
N ALA A 644 -4.86 14.07 23.51
CA ALA A 644 -4.49 14.81 22.30
C ALA A 644 -5.45 14.53 21.14
N ASP A 645 -5.80 13.26 20.88
CA ASP A 645 -6.83 12.86 19.89
C ASP A 645 -8.16 13.57 20.19
N ARG A 646 -8.63 13.49 21.45
CA ARG A 646 -9.90 14.09 21.88
C ARG A 646 -9.93 15.61 21.69
N ILE A 647 -8.84 16.30 22.03
CA ILE A 647 -8.73 17.75 21.87
C ILE A 647 -8.69 18.11 20.38
N ALA A 648 -7.88 17.42 19.59
CA ALA A 648 -7.76 17.65 18.16
C ALA A 648 -9.09 17.44 17.42
N ARG A 649 -9.88 16.40 17.78
CA ARG A 649 -11.21 16.20 17.20
C ARG A 649 -12.15 17.38 17.45
N ARG A 650 -12.16 17.93 18.67
CA ARG A 650 -12.96 19.13 18.98
C ARG A 650 -12.50 20.32 18.18
N ARG A 651 -11.19 20.59 18.15
CA ARG A 651 -10.63 21.73 17.40
C ARG A 651 -10.91 21.63 15.91
N ALA A 652 -10.77 20.44 15.32
CA ALA A 652 -11.11 20.20 13.93
C ALA A 652 -12.59 20.43 13.64
N ALA A 653 -13.49 19.96 14.51
CA ALA A 653 -14.93 20.24 14.39
C ALA A 653 -15.22 21.75 14.42
N GLU A 654 -14.60 22.50 15.33
CA GLU A 654 -14.74 23.96 15.38
C GLU A 654 -14.12 24.68 14.15
N VAL A 655 -13.14 24.07 13.45
CA VAL A 655 -12.61 24.60 12.18
C VAL A 655 -13.62 24.36 11.07
N VAL A 656 -14.19 23.15 11.00
CA VAL A 656 -15.22 22.78 10.01
C VAL A 656 -16.45 23.66 10.14
N GLU A 657 -16.93 23.90 11.36
CA GLU A 657 -18.08 24.79 11.61
C GLU A 657 -17.84 26.21 11.07
N ARG A 658 -16.65 26.78 11.35
CA ARG A 658 -16.26 28.11 10.85
C ARG A 658 -16.04 28.20 9.34
N MET A 659 -15.83 27.09 8.65
CA MET A 659 -15.73 27.07 7.18
C MET A 659 -17.11 27.06 6.51
N ARG A 660 -18.17 26.72 7.26
CA ARG A 660 -19.54 26.73 6.76
C ARG A 660 -20.22 28.10 6.92
N GLU A 661 -19.79 28.88 7.91
CA GLU A 661 -20.14 30.29 8.10
C GLU A 661 -19.51 31.15 7.00
#